data_AF-A0A321LKA5-F1
#
_entry.id   AF-A0A321LKA5-F1
#
_cell.length_a   1.000
_cell.length_b   1.000
_cell.length_c   1.000
_cell.angle_alpha   90.00
_cell.angle_beta   90.00
_cell.angle_gamma   90.00
#
_symmetry.space_group_name_H-M   'P 1'
#
loop_
_entity.id
_entity.type
_entity.pdbx_description
1 polymer ?
#
loop_
_entity_poly.entity_id
_entity_poly.type
_entity_poly.pdbx_seq_one_letter_code
_entity_poly.pdbx_strand_id
1 'polypeptide(L)'
;MMLNGNGRIIKLIALLATTAGVSAVVYQPDQSKLNDIPNRLPEGAPYVLAEAKALPPPYHDHWEQEDSPGQCQTCHQKIFDEWNGSMMSNSWRDPAWRAAYLLLSRATSANGECDTPNPPDGTPKAKHNPFAHENECASTFDIGTEKYTVSRPGSLLDFFCSRCHMPTDYIDNIPIKNVSIDPKTNLEFAQGDPRFFPTSDNGTGIAFATLDSQYRNTTSGKSGIICAVCHTYAETRDTPFHNYARSDSAYTPAPGKQSRNELVASARQDTFGVPDPAKQNLGYSIGAGSYRLSPHAIVYPERFGPLASAQPPSSTDTYTSQIFGQNVDYQKMDPSKHKGYHQAMFVRAEMCAACHDVTNALPIKNKLGKWAGGFPIERTYTEWANSAYADRPGNKNFDPRFKRDCQSCHMQQDYGQPGTANTLYKDGKPLPPEVDRVANQDQGGGPHPFFTHHFVGGNAYITSLIGKDIDKSGNIEGYPELSAFSFSSDDHHSPYSRAFWTHTERRGAYAQQARLAWDRLRHVLSMDLQGPATAQSGDVPIAVTVANTGSGHNFPTGFPEGRTAWLSLHAYDLATGTELPIHDKVWNRTSIGVGNLTTEEMIDPNFPGCNWKIPAGSADPYSLQFKAVASLGDGCPTLDLPYATALNLVTNGQGMPVDRDGKVVDRSNPGMPQFKDTNGNGDFFDDSFLRDTRLKPRGRAEYQQKVDRYSVVVPVGVRGPIAVTAAIYYQSIEAIVAQKFLGNMADTNNNFVLEPCVLGGLCDGRKPSTEPAVVEGAPPVPMVVRTMVMNVNGGAGDKSQLKVATYPLPGASDVYQDAVPKVFFSRPVRNLDARSFTLTDSHGAQVPAWIDQVGDGAWGLFPNPVVLKGGETYTARLKAGVCDLTGSCTGQDVVWKFTISKEAGKGSGDTSVPAGFRLPSQSPAKPASPASVASTHGSKHANGLGSAMR
;
A
#
# COMPACT_ATOMS: atom_id res chain seq x y z
N MET A 1 -1.57 71.30 -46.14
CA MET A 1 -0.63 70.38 -46.83
C MET A 1 -0.75 69.03 -46.15
N MET A 2 -1.26 68.05 -46.87
CA MET A 2 -1.75 66.76 -46.36
C MET A 2 -0.61 65.83 -45.90
N LEU A 3 -0.73 65.29 -44.68
CA LEU A 3 -0.04 64.07 -44.26
C LEU A 3 -0.80 62.85 -44.80
N ASN A 4 -0.70 62.62 -46.11
CA ASN A 4 -1.11 61.37 -46.75
C ASN A 4 0.08 60.41 -46.74
N GLY A 5 0.19 59.55 -45.72
CA GLY A 5 1.34 58.63 -45.65
C GLY A 5 1.21 57.36 -44.80
N ASN A 6 0.29 57.27 -43.83
CA ASN A 6 0.35 56.17 -42.84
C ASN A 6 -0.78 55.12 -42.93
N GLY A 7 -1.76 55.30 -43.82
CA GLY A 7 -2.90 54.37 -43.92
C GLY A 7 -2.53 52.98 -44.43
N ARG A 8 -1.47 52.83 -45.25
CA ARG A 8 -1.03 51.53 -45.77
C ARG A 8 -0.22 50.72 -44.75
N ILE A 9 0.62 51.38 -43.95
CA ILE A 9 1.44 50.71 -42.93
C ILE A 9 0.56 50.23 -41.76
N ILE A 10 -0.38 51.05 -41.31
CA ILE A 10 -1.32 50.66 -40.24
C ILE A 10 -2.22 49.50 -40.72
N LYS A 11 -2.68 49.51 -41.97
CA LYS A 11 -3.44 48.40 -42.55
C LYS A 11 -2.60 47.14 -42.71
N LEU A 12 -1.31 47.24 -43.05
CA LEU A 12 -0.42 46.09 -43.17
C LEU A 12 -0.09 45.48 -41.80
N ILE A 13 0.12 46.30 -40.77
CA ILE A 13 0.33 45.86 -39.39
C ILE A 13 -0.94 45.24 -38.83
N ALA A 14 -2.11 45.85 -39.05
CA ALA A 14 -3.38 45.28 -38.65
C ALA A 14 -3.65 43.97 -39.39
N LEU A 15 -3.35 43.88 -40.70
CA LEU A 15 -3.50 42.64 -41.46
C LEU A 15 -2.55 41.56 -40.95
N LEU A 16 -1.27 41.87 -40.71
CA LEU A 16 -0.28 40.93 -40.15
C LEU A 16 -0.60 40.50 -38.72
N ALA A 17 -1.12 41.40 -37.88
CA ALA A 17 -1.61 41.06 -36.55
C ALA A 17 -2.89 40.23 -36.62
N THR A 18 -3.73 40.46 -37.63
CA THR A 18 -4.94 39.65 -37.88
C THR A 18 -4.57 38.31 -38.48
N THR A 19 -3.59 38.19 -39.39
CA THR A 19 -3.11 36.89 -39.88
C THR A 19 -2.30 36.15 -38.84
N ALA A 20 -1.53 36.81 -37.97
CA ALA A 20 -0.87 36.17 -36.84
C ALA A 20 -1.89 35.73 -35.78
N GLY A 21 -2.88 36.56 -35.46
CA GLY A 21 -4.00 36.22 -34.58
C GLY A 21 -4.88 35.11 -35.15
N VAL A 22 -5.16 35.13 -36.46
CA VAL A 22 -5.90 34.07 -37.16
C VAL A 22 -5.05 32.82 -37.32
N SER A 23 -3.73 32.90 -37.51
CA SER A 23 -2.86 31.71 -37.53
C SER A 23 -2.73 31.07 -36.15
N ALA A 24 -2.70 31.88 -35.08
CA ALA A 24 -2.78 31.40 -33.70
C ALA A 24 -4.16 30.83 -33.33
N VAL A 25 -5.23 31.27 -34.00
CA VAL A 25 -6.59 30.71 -33.85
C VAL A 25 -6.84 29.50 -34.77
N VAL A 26 -6.16 29.40 -35.92
CA VAL A 26 -6.26 28.28 -36.89
C VAL A 26 -5.40 27.09 -36.45
N TYR A 27 -4.43 27.28 -35.57
CA TYR A 27 -3.74 26.20 -34.86
C TYR A 27 -4.26 26.01 -33.43
N GLN A 28 -5.59 26.04 -33.24
CA GLN A 28 -6.15 25.40 -32.06
C GLN A 28 -6.16 23.88 -32.31
N PRO A 29 -5.40 23.10 -31.52
CA PRO A 29 -5.48 21.65 -31.58
C PRO A 29 -6.95 21.23 -31.41
N ASP A 30 -7.39 20.30 -32.24
CA ASP A 30 -8.76 19.79 -32.21
C ASP A 30 -9.11 19.27 -30.81
N GLN A 31 -9.96 20.03 -30.12
CA GLN A 31 -10.43 19.75 -28.76
C GLN A 31 -11.35 18.51 -28.70
N SER A 32 -11.62 17.82 -29.81
CA SER A 32 -12.24 16.49 -29.79
C SER A 32 -11.22 15.35 -29.70
N LYS A 33 -9.92 15.60 -29.96
CA LYS A 33 -8.83 14.61 -29.89
C LYS A 33 -8.20 14.49 -28.50
N LEU A 34 -8.83 15.09 -27.50
CA LEU A 34 -8.27 15.36 -26.19
C LEU A 34 -8.10 14.11 -25.30
N ASN A 35 -8.19 12.88 -25.81
CA ASN A 35 -7.96 11.68 -25.01
C ASN A 35 -7.04 10.62 -25.61
N ASP A 36 -6.77 10.66 -26.91
CA ASP A 36 -6.13 9.53 -27.58
C ASP A 36 -4.98 10.02 -28.44
N ILE A 37 -3.75 9.74 -28.00
CA ILE A 37 -2.74 9.37 -28.97
C ILE A 37 -3.33 8.26 -29.88
N PRO A 38 -3.13 8.30 -31.21
CA PRO A 38 -3.86 7.45 -32.15
C PRO A 38 -3.79 5.93 -31.87
N ASN A 39 -2.73 5.48 -31.19
CA ASN A 39 -2.46 4.09 -30.85
C ASN A 39 -2.91 3.69 -29.43
N ARG A 40 -3.71 4.52 -28.73
CA ARG A 40 -4.26 4.16 -27.41
C ARG A 40 -5.01 2.83 -27.48
N LEU A 41 -4.74 1.95 -26.52
CA LEU A 41 -5.47 0.70 -26.39
C LEU A 41 -6.97 1.00 -26.10
N PRO A 42 -7.92 0.32 -26.78
CA PRO A 42 -9.34 0.39 -26.46
C PRO A 42 -9.59 0.13 -24.98
N GLU A 43 -10.43 0.97 -24.38
CA GLU A 43 -10.96 0.77 -23.03
C GLU A 43 -12.49 0.80 -23.13
N GLY A 44 -13.16 -0.24 -22.62
CA GLY A 44 -14.62 -0.26 -22.52
C GLY A 44 -15.12 0.75 -21.47
N ALA A 45 -16.38 1.16 -21.57
CA ALA A 45 -17.01 2.03 -20.58
C ALA A 45 -17.10 1.30 -19.23
N PRO A 46 -17.05 2.02 -18.10
CA PRO A 46 -17.07 1.44 -16.77
C PRO A 46 -18.47 1.06 -16.30
N TYR A 47 -19.40 0.93 -17.23
CA TYR A 47 -20.76 0.50 -16.98
C TYR A 47 -21.25 -0.39 -18.11
N VAL A 48 -22.30 -1.15 -17.84
CA VAL A 48 -22.97 -1.97 -18.85
C VAL A 48 -23.69 -1.06 -19.84
N LEU A 49 -23.12 -0.92 -21.04
CA LEU A 49 -23.60 0.02 -22.06
C LEU A 49 -25.09 -0.16 -22.42
N ALA A 50 -25.58 -1.40 -22.47
CA ALA A 50 -26.98 -1.69 -22.77
C ALA A 50 -27.95 -1.15 -21.70
N GLU A 51 -27.56 -1.16 -20.43
CA GLU A 51 -28.35 -0.59 -19.32
C GLU A 51 -28.21 0.93 -19.31
N ALA A 52 -27.02 1.46 -19.57
CA ALA A 52 -26.77 2.89 -19.63
C ALA A 52 -27.62 3.59 -20.71
N LYS A 53 -27.99 2.90 -21.79
CA LYS A 53 -28.92 3.45 -22.79
C LYS A 53 -30.31 3.76 -22.22
N ALA A 54 -30.74 3.02 -21.20
CA ALA A 54 -32.02 3.25 -20.51
C ALA A 54 -31.86 4.18 -19.29
N LEU A 55 -30.71 4.10 -18.64
CA LEU A 55 -30.36 4.79 -17.39
C LEU A 55 -28.98 5.46 -17.57
N PRO A 56 -28.92 6.59 -18.29
CA PRO A 56 -27.65 7.18 -18.69
C PRO A 56 -26.91 7.83 -17.50
N PRO A 57 -25.56 7.82 -17.49
CA PRO A 57 -24.78 8.65 -16.58
C PRO A 57 -25.01 10.15 -16.91
N PRO A 58 -24.74 11.07 -15.97
CA PRO A 58 -24.06 10.85 -14.68
C PRO A 58 -24.98 10.26 -13.60
N TYR A 59 -24.39 9.52 -12.67
CA TYR A 59 -25.01 8.89 -11.51
C TYR A 59 -24.70 9.62 -10.19
N HIS A 60 -24.05 10.78 -10.28
CA HIS A 60 -23.59 11.58 -9.14
C HIS A 60 -24.62 11.74 -8.02
N ASP A 61 -25.87 12.10 -8.37
CA ASP A 61 -26.94 12.29 -7.39
C ASP A 61 -27.21 11.01 -6.58
N HIS A 62 -27.07 9.83 -7.20
CA HIS A 62 -27.20 8.55 -6.49
C HIS A 62 -26.06 8.32 -5.51
N TRP A 63 -24.82 8.58 -5.93
CA TRP A 63 -23.66 8.43 -5.07
C TRP A 63 -23.72 9.29 -3.81
N GLU A 64 -24.27 10.50 -3.93
CA GLU A 64 -24.37 11.43 -2.80
C GLU A 64 -25.60 11.15 -1.91
N GLN A 65 -26.63 10.51 -2.45
CA GLN A 65 -27.89 10.29 -1.75
C GLN A 65 -28.10 8.82 -1.42
N GLU A 66 -28.70 8.04 -2.34
CA GLU A 66 -29.14 6.67 -2.06
C GLU A 66 -27.98 5.69 -1.80
N ASP A 67 -26.88 5.86 -2.54
CA ASP A 67 -25.72 4.96 -2.54
C ASP A 67 -24.56 5.48 -1.68
N SER A 68 -24.80 6.55 -0.91
CA SER A 68 -23.79 7.09 -0.01
C SER A 68 -23.47 6.11 1.12
N PRO A 69 -22.21 6.00 1.57
CA PRO A 69 -21.83 5.11 2.69
C PRO A 69 -22.65 5.34 3.98
N GLY A 70 -23.06 6.59 4.23
CA GLY A 70 -23.90 6.95 5.38
C GLY A 70 -25.27 6.28 5.35
N GLN A 71 -25.87 6.04 4.18
CA GLN A 71 -27.11 5.28 4.08
C GLN A 71 -26.91 3.81 4.42
N CYS A 72 -25.81 3.22 3.97
CA CYS A 72 -25.48 1.82 4.26
C CYS A 72 -25.27 1.58 5.77
N GLN A 73 -24.60 2.52 6.45
CA GLN A 73 -24.30 2.46 7.88
C GLN A 73 -25.57 2.22 8.74
N THR A 74 -26.72 2.79 8.34
CA THR A 74 -27.98 2.68 9.10
C THR A 74 -28.40 1.23 9.38
N CYS A 75 -28.06 0.31 8.47
CA CYS A 75 -28.34 -1.11 8.60
C CYS A 75 -27.07 -1.95 8.84
N HIS A 76 -25.90 -1.49 8.37
CA HIS A 76 -24.63 -2.23 8.33
C HIS A 76 -23.54 -1.57 9.17
N GLN A 77 -23.83 -1.22 10.42
CA GLN A 77 -22.91 -0.43 11.27
C GLN A 77 -21.52 -1.09 11.43
N LYS A 78 -21.46 -2.41 11.69
CA LYS A 78 -20.19 -3.14 11.82
C LYS A 78 -19.34 -3.01 10.56
N ILE A 79 -19.91 -3.35 9.39
CA ILE A 79 -19.23 -3.28 8.09
C ILE A 79 -18.76 -1.85 7.79
N PHE A 80 -19.61 -0.85 8.04
CA PHE A 80 -19.24 0.54 7.85
C PHE A 80 -18.04 0.92 8.73
N ASP A 81 -18.04 0.55 10.01
CA ASP A 81 -16.93 0.84 10.92
C ASP A 81 -15.62 0.18 10.50
N GLU A 82 -15.69 -1.03 9.95
CA GLU A 82 -14.54 -1.76 9.39
C GLU A 82 -14.00 -1.09 8.11
N TRP A 83 -14.89 -0.73 7.18
CA TRP A 83 -14.56 -0.09 5.89
C TRP A 83 -14.00 1.33 6.08
N ASN A 84 -14.60 2.12 6.97
CA ASN A 84 -14.37 3.56 7.06
C ASN A 84 -12.92 3.94 7.47
N GLY A 85 -12.19 3.06 8.16
CA GLY A 85 -10.76 3.25 8.45
C GLY A 85 -9.81 2.52 7.50
N SER A 86 -10.35 1.83 6.49
CA SER A 86 -9.55 1.02 5.55
C SER A 86 -8.88 1.89 4.48
N MET A 87 -8.00 1.27 3.69
CA MET A 87 -7.45 1.93 2.49
C MET A 87 -8.44 1.95 1.31
N MET A 88 -9.59 1.26 1.40
CA MET A 88 -10.64 1.36 0.38
C MET A 88 -11.39 2.69 0.49
N SER A 89 -11.84 3.07 1.69
CA SER A 89 -12.41 4.41 1.93
C SER A 89 -11.37 5.51 1.72
N ASN A 90 -10.13 5.25 2.14
CA ASN A 90 -9.03 6.20 2.01
C ASN A 90 -8.28 6.14 0.66
N SER A 91 -8.78 5.41 -0.34
CA SER A 91 -8.03 5.21 -1.60
C SER A 91 -7.67 6.53 -2.29
N TRP A 92 -8.57 7.51 -2.21
CA TRP A 92 -8.34 8.87 -2.70
C TRP A 92 -7.50 9.70 -1.72
N ARG A 93 -7.78 9.62 -0.42
CA ARG A 93 -7.15 10.44 0.62
C ARG A 93 -5.71 10.05 0.91
N ASP A 94 -5.22 8.91 0.41
CA ASP A 94 -3.83 8.48 0.56
C ASP A 94 -2.87 9.58 0.06
N PRO A 95 -2.13 10.23 0.97
CA PRO A 95 -1.26 11.32 0.57
C PRO A 95 -0.10 10.86 -0.31
N ALA A 96 0.50 9.69 -0.04
CA ALA A 96 1.60 9.20 -0.85
C ALA A 96 1.13 8.98 -2.30
N TRP A 97 -0.08 8.43 -2.46
CA TRP A 97 -0.68 8.24 -3.77
C TRP A 97 -1.01 9.57 -4.46
N ARG A 98 -1.66 10.53 -3.78
CA ARG A 98 -2.01 11.84 -4.38
C ARG A 98 -0.77 12.60 -4.85
N ALA A 99 0.32 12.57 -4.08
CA ALA A 99 1.59 13.15 -4.49
C ALA A 99 2.20 12.43 -5.70
N ALA A 100 2.21 11.09 -5.69
CA ALA A 100 2.66 10.32 -6.84
C ALA A 100 1.83 10.64 -8.09
N TYR A 101 0.50 10.75 -7.94
CA TYR A 101 -0.42 11.05 -9.04
C TYR A 101 -0.19 12.47 -9.60
N LEU A 102 -0.01 13.49 -8.76
CA LEU A 102 0.31 14.83 -9.23
C LEU A 102 1.65 14.89 -9.97
N LEU A 103 2.69 14.24 -9.44
CA LEU A 103 4.00 14.21 -10.10
C LEU A 103 3.92 13.49 -11.45
N LEU A 104 3.23 12.35 -11.50
CA LEU A 104 2.98 11.58 -12.71
C LEU A 104 2.19 12.40 -13.75
N SER A 105 1.17 13.14 -13.32
CA SER A 105 0.36 13.99 -14.18
C SER A 105 1.20 15.10 -14.82
N ARG A 106 2.15 15.68 -14.09
CA ARG A 106 3.12 16.63 -14.64
C ARG A 106 4.09 15.97 -15.61
N ALA A 107 4.68 14.85 -15.19
CA ALA A 107 5.65 14.12 -16.00
C ALA A 107 5.02 13.68 -17.33
N THR A 108 3.73 13.36 -17.36
CA THR A 108 2.95 12.92 -18.53
C THR A 108 1.97 13.98 -19.05
N SER A 109 2.19 15.26 -18.72
CA SER A 109 1.29 16.34 -19.11
C SER A 109 1.18 16.43 -20.63
N ALA A 110 -0.05 16.57 -21.13
CA ALA A 110 -0.34 16.88 -22.52
C ALA A 110 -0.22 18.38 -22.82
N ASN A 111 0.01 19.21 -21.79
CA ASN A 111 0.10 20.66 -21.86
C ASN A 111 1.54 21.17 -21.74
N GLY A 112 2.54 20.31 -21.96
CA GLY A 112 3.93 20.66 -21.71
C GLY A 112 4.17 20.98 -20.23
N GLU A 113 4.95 22.03 -19.97
CA GLU A 113 5.24 22.48 -18.61
C GLU A 113 4.22 23.50 -18.08
N CYS A 114 3.15 23.81 -18.83
CA CYS A 114 2.20 24.86 -18.46
C CYS A 114 1.34 24.50 -17.24
N ASP A 115 1.16 23.21 -16.95
CA ASP A 115 0.42 22.75 -15.77
C ASP A 115 1.26 22.84 -14.47
N THR A 116 2.57 23.07 -14.59
CA THR A 116 3.47 23.29 -13.44
C THR A 116 3.54 24.80 -13.14
N PRO A 117 3.12 25.29 -11.97
CA PRO A 117 3.23 26.70 -11.64
C PRO A 117 4.69 27.11 -11.39
N ASN A 118 4.96 28.42 -11.38
CA ASN A 118 6.25 28.93 -10.91
C ASN A 118 6.38 28.73 -9.39
N PRO A 119 7.55 28.29 -8.89
CA PRO A 119 7.78 28.18 -7.45
C PRO A 119 7.52 29.50 -6.71
N PRO A 120 6.78 29.49 -5.58
CA PRO A 120 6.51 30.70 -4.81
C PRO A 120 7.76 31.36 -4.22
N ASP A 121 8.83 30.61 -4.01
CA ASP A 121 10.11 31.10 -3.47
C ASP A 121 11.04 31.68 -4.54
N GLY A 122 10.63 31.69 -5.82
CA GLY A 122 11.41 32.21 -6.93
C GLY A 122 12.56 31.31 -7.39
N THR A 123 12.66 30.10 -6.84
CA THR A 123 13.62 29.09 -7.34
C THR A 123 13.31 28.71 -8.79
N PRO A 124 14.29 28.19 -9.54
CA PRO A 124 14.04 27.83 -10.93
C PRO A 124 12.99 26.71 -11.02
N LYS A 125 12.23 26.75 -12.12
CA LYS A 125 11.08 25.88 -12.33
C LYS A 125 11.53 24.49 -12.78
N ALA A 126 11.02 23.46 -12.11
CA ALA A 126 11.22 22.07 -12.49
C ALA A 126 10.63 21.76 -13.86
N LYS A 127 11.34 20.92 -14.62
CA LYS A 127 10.92 20.36 -15.91
C LYS A 127 10.81 18.85 -15.77
N HIS A 128 9.62 18.36 -15.41
CA HIS A 128 9.41 16.91 -15.16
C HIS A 128 9.07 16.15 -16.42
N ASN A 129 8.49 16.82 -17.43
CA ASN A 129 8.04 16.17 -18.65
C ASN A 129 9.17 16.22 -19.69
N PRO A 130 9.88 15.10 -19.94
CA PRO A 130 10.97 15.09 -20.91
C PRO A 130 10.50 15.26 -22.36
N PHE A 131 9.18 15.29 -22.60
CA PHE A 131 8.55 15.42 -23.91
C PHE A 131 7.92 16.80 -24.16
N ALA A 132 8.00 17.69 -23.17
CA ALA A 132 7.45 19.04 -23.28
C ALA A 132 8.28 19.90 -24.25
N HIS A 133 7.59 20.73 -25.04
CA HIS A 133 8.21 21.78 -25.82
C HIS A 133 8.57 22.95 -24.91
N GLU A 134 9.78 23.48 -25.05
CA GLU A 134 10.24 24.56 -24.18
C GLU A 134 9.42 25.83 -24.43
N ASN A 135 8.85 26.40 -23.36
CA ASN A 135 7.99 27.59 -23.39
C ASN A 135 6.72 27.46 -24.24
N GLU A 136 6.33 26.24 -24.61
CA GLU A 136 5.08 25.95 -25.31
C GLU A 136 4.20 25.05 -24.44
N CYS A 137 2.89 25.24 -24.51
CA CYS A 137 1.94 24.39 -23.78
C CYS A 137 1.64 23.10 -24.56
N ALA A 138 2.67 22.37 -24.96
CA ALA A 138 2.57 21.19 -25.81
C ALA A 138 3.59 20.10 -25.44
N SER A 139 3.29 18.86 -25.78
CA SER A 139 4.19 17.72 -25.61
C SER A 139 4.15 16.78 -26.81
N THR A 140 5.31 16.22 -27.18
CA THR A 140 5.42 15.27 -28.29
C THR A 140 5.87 13.90 -27.81
N PHE A 141 4.99 12.92 -27.96
CA PHE A 141 5.23 11.54 -27.57
C PHE A 141 5.60 10.68 -28.79
N ASP A 142 6.54 9.76 -28.61
CA ASP A 142 6.87 8.74 -29.62
C ASP A 142 5.94 7.54 -29.43
N ILE A 143 5.04 7.33 -30.39
CA ILE A 143 4.04 6.26 -30.38
C ILE A 143 4.51 5.01 -31.14
N GLY A 144 5.80 4.94 -31.47
CA GLY A 144 6.43 3.86 -32.20
C GLY A 144 6.44 4.07 -33.71
N THR A 145 5.27 4.33 -34.31
CA THR A 145 5.12 4.54 -35.75
C THR A 145 5.42 5.97 -36.19
N GLU A 146 5.14 6.93 -35.31
CA GLU A 146 5.35 8.36 -35.53
C GLU A 146 5.50 9.09 -34.19
N LYS A 147 5.79 10.38 -34.26
CA LYS A 147 5.74 11.28 -33.11
C LYS A 147 4.43 12.07 -33.15
N TYR A 148 3.72 12.12 -32.03
CA TYR A 148 2.41 12.74 -31.94
C TYR A 148 2.41 13.87 -30.91
N THR A 149 2.00 15.06 -31.34
CA THR A 149 1.98 16.26 -30.50
C THR A 149 0.57 16.51 -29.96
N VAL A 150 0.48 16.73 -28.65
CA VAL A 150 -0.73 17.17 -27.96
C VAL A 150 -0.48 18.50 -27.26
N SER A 151 -1.54 19.29 -27.08
CA SER A 151 -1.50 20.59 -26.42
C SER A 151 -2.85 20.84 -25.77
N ARG A 152 -3.00 20.35 -24.54
CA ARG A 152 -4.22 20.50 -23.72
C ARG A 152 -3.90 20.35 -22.24
N PRO A 153 -4.69 20.99 -21.35
CA PRO A 153 -4.63 20.69 -19.92
C PRO A 153 -4.87 19.21 -19.64
N GLY A 154 -4.19 18.69 -18.62
CA GLY A 154 -4.30 17.29 -18.23
C GLY A 154 -3.17 16.40 -18.71
N SER A 155 -3.21 15.15 -18.28
CA SER A 155 -2.18 14.16 -18.54
C SER A 155 -2.70 12.96 -19.34
N LEU A 156 -1.77 12.13 -19.82
CA LEU A 156 -2.11 10.88 -20.49
C LEU A 156 -2.65 9.79 -19.53
N LEU A 157 -2.53 9.97 -18.22
CA LEU A 157 -2.84 8.97 -17.22
C LEU A 157 -3.97 9.37 -16.26
N ASP A 158 -4.64 10.51 -16.50
CA ASP A 158 -5.65 11.01 -15.57
C ASP A 158 -6.81 10.02 -15.36
N PHE A 159 -7.34 9.50 -16.47
CA PHE A 159 -8.37 8.47 -16.43
C PHE A 159 -7.86 7.17 -15.82
N PHE A 160 -6.66 6.73 -16.20
CA PHE A 160 -6.08 5.47 -15.73
C PHE A 160 -5.97 5.40 -14.21
N CYS A 161 -5.49 6.47 -13.57
CA CYS A 161 -5.37 6.56 -12.11
C CYS A 161 -6.73 6.68 -11.42
N SER A 162 -7.64 7.48 -11.99
CA SER A 162 -8.96 7.76 -11.42
C SER A 162 -9.86 6.52 -11.36
N ARG A 163 -9.67 5.56 -12.29
CA ARG A 163 -10.39 4.28 -12.34
C ARG A 163 -10.39 3.51 -11.03
N CYS A 164 -9.28 3.55 -10.27
CA CYS A 164 -9.16 2.74 -9.06
C CYS A 164 -9.32 3.59 -7.79
N HIS A 165 -8.97 4.87 -7.82
CA HIS A 165 -8.86 5.70 -6.62
C HIS A 165 -10.00 6.70 -6.41
N MET A 166 -10.72 7.08 -7.46
CA MET A 166 -11.92 7.93 -7.42
C MET A 166 -12.98 7.43 -8.44
N PRO A 167 -13.39 6.15 -8.34
CA PRO A 167 -14.19 5.47 -9.36
C PRO A 167 -15.52 6.18 -9.72
N THR A 168 -16.20 6.80 -8.74
CA THR A 168 -17.49 7.49 -8.98
C THR A 168 -17.33 8.68 -9.93
N ASP A 169 -16.36 9.56 -9.66
CA ASP A 169 -16.01 10.69 -10.52
C ASP A 169 -15.53 10.22 -11.90
N TYR A 170 -14.73 9.14 -11.97
CA TYR A 170 -14.31 8.56 -13.25
C TYR A 170 -15.49 8.08 -14.10
N ILE A 171 -16.43 7.37 -13.48
CA ILE A 171 -17.63 6.84 -14.15
C ILE A 171 -18.48 7.96 -14.74
N ASP A 172 -18.72 9.02 -13.97
CA ASP A 172 -19.55 10.16 -14.40
C ASP A 172 -18.87 11.02 -15.46
N ASN A 173 -17.55 10.92 -15.57
CA ASN A 173 -16.77 11.54 -16.63
C ASN A 173 -16.65 10.69 -17.91
N ILE A 174 -17.42 9.61 -18.04
CA ILE A 174 -17.57 8.87 -19.31
C ILE A 174 -19.03 9.00 -19.79
N PRO A 175 -19.35 10.01 -20.62
CA PRO A 175 -20.69 10.17 -21.17
C PRO A 175 -21.01 9.07 -22.18
N ILE A 176 -22.25 8.57 -22.19
CA ILE A 176 -22.69 7.52 -23.12
C ILE A 176 -22.48 7.90 -24.60
N LYS A 177 -22.61 9.18 -24.94
CA LYS A 177 -22.38 9.71 -26.30
C LYS A 177 -20.93 9.56 -26.78
N ASN A 178 -19.99 9.37 -25.87
CA ASN A 178 -18.57 9.18 -26.17
C ASN A 178 -18.18 7.69 -26.22
N VAL A 179 -19.15 6.78 -26.08
CA VAL A 179 -18.93 5.34 -26.19
C VAL A 179 -19.27 4.89 -27.61
N SER A 180 -18.31 4.26 -28.27
CA SER A 180 -18.46 3.71 -29.63
C SER A 180 -17.99 2.26 -29.70
N ILE A 181 -18.41 1.52 -30.74
CA ILE A 181 -17.95 0.14 -30.98
C ILE A 181 -17.22 0.11 -32.32
N ASP A 182 -16.01 -0.45 -32.32
CA ASP A 182 -15.24 -0.63 -33.55
C ASP A 182 -15.96 -1.61 -34.49
N PRO A 183 -16.22 -1.26 -35.75
CA PRO A 183 -16.87 -2.20 -36.67
C PRO A 183 -15.97 -3.37 -37.11
N LYS A 184 -14.63 -3.24 -37.00
CA LYS A 184 -13.67 -4.29 -37.39
C LYS A 184 -13.36 -5.23 -36.24
N THR A 185 -13.05 -4.68 -35.06
CA THR A 185 -12.66 -5.46 -33.88
C THR A 185 -13.84 -5.80 -32.97
N ASN A 186 -14.98 -5.11 -33.14
CA ASN A 186 -16.15 -5.19 -32.26
C ASN A 186 -15.86 -4.81 -30.80
N LEU A 187 -14.79 -4.05 -30.57
CA LEU A 187 -14.38 -3.59 -29.25
C LEU A 187 -15.02 -2.24 -28.92
N GLU A 188 -15.36 -2.08 -27.65
CA GLU A 188 -15.88 -0.82 -27.14
C GLU A 188 -14.75 0.18 -26.90
N PHE A 189 -14.99 1.43 -27.26
CA PHE A 189 -14.12 2.57 -26.98
C PHE A 189 -14.90 3.61 -26.18
N ALA A 190 -14.48 3.84 -24.94
CA ALA A 190 -15.05 4.85 -24.06
C ALA A 190 -14.08 6.02 -23.87
N GLN A 191 -14.37 7.14 -24.54
CA GLN A 191 -13.61 8.37 -24.38
C GLN A 191 -14.22 9.22 -23.26
N GLY A 192 -13.40 9.60 -22.27
CA GLY A 192 -13.88 10.46 -21.18
C GLY A 192 -14.15 11.91 -21.58
N ASP A 193 -14.75 12.72 -20.69
CA ASP A 193 -14.83 14.17 -20.86
C ASP A 193 -13.41 14.73 -20.86
N PRO A 194 -12.95 15.34 -21.94
CA PRO A 194 -11.57 15.80 -22.01
C PRO A 194 -11.21 16.96 -21.07
N ARG A 195 -12.21 17.57 -20.42
CA ARG A 195 -12.01 18.57 -19.37
C ARG A 195 -11.88 17.94 -17.98
N PHE A 196 -12.01 16.61 -17.88
CA PHE A 196 -11.70 15.88 -16.66
C PHE A 196 -10.19 15.86 -16.42
N PHE A 197 -9.71 16.92 -15.76
CA PHE A 197 -8.34 17.07 -15.30
C PHE A 197 -8.34 17.10 -13.78
N PRO A 198 -8.37 15.93 -13.11
CA PRO A 198 -8.57 15.83 -11.67
C PRO A 198 -7.43 16.42 -10.85
N THR A 199 -6.20 16.54 -11.36
CA THR A 199 -5.06 17.10 -10.62
C THR A 199 -5.00 18.63 -10.66
N SER A 200 -5.83 19.29 -11.47
CA SER A 200 -5.98 20.76 -11.54
C SER A 200 -6.21 21.39 -10.17
N ASP A 201 -5.62 22.57 -9.96
CA ASP A 201 -5.89 23.39 -8.77
C ASP A 201 -7.05 24.37 -8.97
N ASN A 202 -7.46 24.62 -10.21
CA ASN A 202 -8.58 25.51 -10.55
C ASN A 202 -8.45 26.92 -9.93
N GLY A 203 -7.22 27.41 -9.80
CA GLY A 203 -6.92 28.71 -9.19
C GLY A 203 -7.04 28.76 -7.67
N THR A 204 -7.22 27.62 -7.00
CA THR A 204 -7.27 27.55 -5.53
C THR A 204 -5.88 27.49 -4.89
N GLY A 205 -4.83 27.15 -5.65
CA GLY A 205 -3.50 26.86 -5.12
C GLY A 205 -3.37 25.50 -4.42
N ILE A 206 -4.47 24.73 -4.34
CA ILE A 206 -4.51 23.37 -3.81
C ILE A 206 -4.78 22.42 -4.98
N ALA A 207 -3.91 21.44 -5.17
CA ALA A 207 -4.10 20.43 -6.20
C ALA A 207 -5.40 19.65 -5.94
N PHE A 208 -6.01 19.17 -7.03
CA PHE A 208 -7.28 18.45 -6.99
C PHE A 208 -8.46 19.30 -6.53
N ALA A 209 -8.63 20.50 -7.08
CA ALA A 209 -9.76 21.34 -6.71
C ALA A 209 -11.10 20.70 -7.07
N THR A 210 -12.10 20.84 -6.20
CA THR A 210 -13.46 20.41 -6.48
C THR A 210 -14.06 21.23 -7.64
N LEU A 211 -14.78 20.54 -8.53
CA LEU A 211 -15.58 21.18 -9.58
C LEU A 211 -16.73 20.25 -9.99
N ASP A 212 -17.90 20.54 -9.45
CA ASP A 212 -19.09 19.69 -9.56
C ASP A 212 -19.59 19.57 -11.00
N SER A 213 -19.47 20.64 -11.80
CA SER A 213 -19.89 20.63 -13.21
C SER A 213 -19.07 19.69 -14.11
N GLN A 214 -17.96 19.14 -13.61
CA GLN A 214 -17.13 18.13 -14.28
C GLN A 214 -16.93 16.90 -13.39
N TYR A 215 -17.72 16.72 -12.33
CA TYR A 215 -17.57 15.63 -11.35
C TYR A 215 -16.10 15.40 -10.97
N ARG A 216 -15.43 16.48 -10.57
CA ARG A 216 -14.00 16.47 -10.24
C ARG A 216 -13.80 16.64 -8.75
N ASN A 217 -13.17 15.67 -8.12
CA ASN A 217 -12.93 15.62 -6.68
C ASN A 217 -14.20 15.99 -5.89
N THR A 218 -15.33 15.37 -6.27
CA THR A 218 -16.63 15.58 -5.61
C THR A 218 -16.66 14.88 -4.25
N THR A 219 -17.75 15.04 -3.48
CA THR A 219 -17.87 14.36 -2.17
C THR A 219 -17.80 12.84 -2.31
N SER A 220 -18.50 12.27 -3.29
CA SER A 220 -18.45 10.82 -3.55
C SER A 220 -17.07 10.37 -4.04
N GLY A 221 -16.43 11.13 -4.93
CA GLY A 221 -15.06 10.84 -5.39
C GLY A 221 -14.03 10.87 -4.24
N LYS A 222 -14.21 11.77 -3.27
CA LYS A 222 -13.37 11.88 -2.08
C LYS A 222 -13.49 10.70 -1.11
N SER A 223 -14.62 9.99 -1.15
CA SER A 223 -14.93 8.84 -0.30
C SER A 223 -14.20 7.55 -0.72
N GLY A 224 -13.33 7.66 -1.74
CA GLY A 224 -12.56 6.53 -2.28
C GLY A 224 -13.44 5.47 -2.93
N ILE A 225 -13.14 4.20 -2.63
CA ILE A 225 -13.93 3.05 -3.07
C ILE A 225 -15.08 2.84 -2.08
N ILE A 226 -16.25 3.39 -2.40
CA ILE A 226 -17.47 3.24 -1.62
C ILE A 226 -18.17 1.89 -1.87
N CYS A 227 -19.09 1.53 -0.98
CA CYS A 227 -19.85 0.28 -1.02
C CYS A 227 -20.46 -0.01 -2.41
N ALA A 228 -21.02 1.03 -3.04
CA ALA A 228 -21.68 0.94 -4.34
C ALA A 228 -20.78 0.46 -5.48
N VAL A 229 -19.51 0.86 -5.46
CA VAL A 229 -18.54 0.50 -6.50
C VAL A 229 -18.31 -1.02 -6.51
N CYS A 230 -18.28 -1.64 -5.33
CA CYS A 230 -18.17 -3.09 -5.21
C CYS A 230 -19.52 -3.77 -5.45
N HIS A 231 -20.60 -3.30 -4.82
CA HIS A 231 -21.87 -4.04 -4.79
C HIS A 231 -22.76 -3.87 -6.02
N THR A 232 -22.43 -2.95 -6.94
CA THR A 232 -23.05 -2.84 -8.27
C THR A 232 -22.16 -3.40 -9.39
N TYR A 233 -21.03 -4.02 -9.02
CA TYR A 233 -20.09 -4.63 -9.96
C TYR A 233 -20.79 -5.68 -10.82
N ALA A 234 -20.90 -5.38 -12.10
CA ALA A 234 -21.24 -6.34 -13.13
C ALA A 234 -19.95 -7.02 -13.60
N GLU A 235 -19.95 -8.35 -13.70
CA GLU A 235 -18.82 -9.02 -14.33
C GLU A 235 -18.60 -8.50 -15.75
N THR A 236 -17.33 -8.38 -16.12
CA THR A 236 -16.93 -7.92 -17.46
C THR A 236 -15.88 -8.86 -18.01
N ARG A 237 -15.71 -8.80 -19.32
CA ARG A 237 -14.62 -9.46 -20.03
C ARG A 237 -13.79 -8.47 -20.83
N ASP A 238 -13.98 -7.19 -20.54
CA ASP A 238 -13.25 -6.10 -21.16
C ASP A 238 -12.11 -5.68 -20.23
N THR A 239 -10.92 -5.70 -20.80
CA THR A 239 -9.70 -5.17 -20.20
C THR A 239 -9.06 -4.31 -21.30
N PRO A 240 -8.19 -3.34 -20.97
CA PRO A 240 -7.47 -2.60 -22.01
C PRO A 240 -6.71 -3.51 -23.00
N PHE A 241 -6.39 -4.75 -22.58
CA PHE A 241 -5.67 -5.75 -23.38
C PHE A 241 -6.55 -6.88 -23.91
N HIS A 242 -7.88 -6.76 -23.84
CA HIS A 242 -8.91 -7.68 -24.37
C HIS A 242 -8.47 -9.16 -24.48
N ASN A 243 -7.85 -9.67 -23.41
CA ASN A 243 -6.98 -10.84 -23.45
C ASN A 243 -7.73 -12.15 -23.28
N TYR A 244 -9.04 -12.09 -23.02
CA TYR A 244 -9.88 -13.24 -22.75
C TYR A 244 -11.16 -13.22 -23.58
N ALA A 245 -11.56 -14.40 -24.06
CA ALA A 245 -12.79 -14.57 -24.83
C ALA A 245 -14.03 -14.46 -23.94
N ARG A 246 -15.17 -14.12 -24.56
CA ARG A 246 -16.47 -14.10 -23.89
C ARG A 246 -16.95 -15.52 -23.59
N SER A 247 -17.18 -15.87 -22.32
CA SER A 247 -17.92 -17.09 -21.91
C SER A 247 -19.45 -16.99 -22.12
N ASP A 248 -20.10 -18.13 -22.29
CA ASP A 248 -21.53 -18.21 -22.61
C ASP A 248 -22.45 -17.85 -21.42
N SER A 249 -21.95 -17.93 -20.18
CA SER A 249 -22.73 -17.63 -18.95
C SER A 249 -22.51 -16.20 -18.44
N ALA A 250 -22.30 -15.26 -19.36
CA ALA A 250 -22.02 -13.86 -19.05
C ALA A 250 -23.17 -13.17 -18.29
N TYR A 251 -22.85 -12.10 -17.56
CA TYR A 251 -23.84 -11.15 -17.06
C TYR A 251 -24.81 -10.75 -18.19
N THR A 252 -26.10 -10.98 -17.96
CA THR A 252 -27.17 -10.57 -18.87
C THR A 252 -27.63 -9.16 -18.48
N PRO A 253 -27.52 -8.16 -19.37
CA PRO A 253 -27.98 -6.79 -19.09
C PRO A 253 -29.50 -6.70 -18.88
N ALA A 254 -29.94 -5.72 -18.10
CA ALA A 254 -31.35 -5.39 -17.86
C ALA A 254 -31.76 -4.06 -18.52
N PRO A 255 -31.98 -4.01 -19.85
CA PRO A 255 -32.29 -2.76 -20.54
C PRO A 255 -33.73 -2.32 -20.24
N GLY A 256 -33.91 -1.31 -19.38
CA GLY A 256 -35.23 -0.76 -19.07
C GLY A 256 -35.26 0.01 -17.76
N LYS A 257 -36.48 0.40 -17.34
CA LYS A 257 -36.76 1.16 -16.11
C LYS A 257 -37.63 0.38 -15.12
N GLN A 258 -37.84 -0.91 -15.38
CA GLN A 258 -38.58 -1.84 -14.53
C GLN A 258 -37.60 -2.63 -13.64
N SER A 259 -38.13 -3.41 -12.70
CA SER A 259 -37.28 -4.31 -11.91
C SER A 259 -36.52 -5.26 -12.83
N ARG A 260 -35.27 -5.60 -12.50
CA ARG A 260 -34.51 -6.54 -13.33
C ARG A 260 -35.14 -7.94 -13.38
N ASN A 261 -36.03 -8.28 -12.42
CA ASN A 261 -36.77 -9.54 -12.42
C ASN A 261 -37.84 -9.55 -13.53
N GLU A 262 -38.40 -8.39 -13.85
CA GLU A 262 -39.32 -8.21 -14.97
C GLU A 262 -38.58 -8.10 -16.30
N LEU A 263 -37.40 -7.49 -16.33
CA LEU A 263 -36.64 -7.23 -17.55
C LEU A 263 -35.89 -8.46 -18.08
N VAL A 264 -35.42 -9.34 -17.21
CA VAL A 264 -34.58 -10.49 -17.57
C VAL A 264 -35.37 -11.77 -17.35
N ALA A 265 -35.48 -12.63 -18.36
CA ALA A 265 -36.17 -13.92 -18.24
C ALA A 265 -35.50 -14.83 -17.20
N SER A 266 -36.28 -15.56 -16.40
CA SER A 266 -35.78 -16.40 -15.30
C SER A 266 -34.62 -17.34 -15.67
N ALA A 267 -34.64 -17.95 -16.86
CA ALA A 267 -33.55 -18.82 -17.34
C ALA A 267 -32.23 -18.08 -17.66
N ARG A 268 -32.26 -16.75 -17.73
CA ARG A 268 -31.12 -15.85 -17.97
C ARG A 268 -30.84 -14.94 -16.77
N GLN A 269 -31.60 -15.09 -15.69
CA GLN A 269 -31.35 -14.40 -14.44
C GLN A 269 -30.19 -15.07 -13.73
N ASP A 270 -29.09 -14.32 -13.65
CA ASP A 270 -28.04 -14.37 -12.63
C ASP A 270 -27.16 -15.63 -12.52
N THR A 271 -25.85 -15.39 -12.39
CA THR A 271 -24.81 -16.44 -12.47
C THR A 271 -24.33 -16.84 -11.09
N PHE A 272 -24.83 -17.93 -10.51
CA PHE A 272 -24.36 -18.42 -9.20
C PHE A 272 -22.96 -19.04 -9.23
N GLY A 273 -22.62 -19.66 -10.36
CA GLY A 273 -21.36 -20.39 -10.55
C GLY A 273 -20.24 -19.53 -11.12
N VAL A 274 -19.10 -20.16 -11.39
CA VAL A 274 -18.02 -19.54 -12.16
C VAL A 274 -18.36 -19.54 -13.66
N PRO A 275 -18.04 -18.45 -14.39
CA PRO A 275 -18.43 -18.35 -15.79
C PRO A 275 -17.76 -19.34 -16.74
N ASP A 276 -16.48 -19.66 -16.53
CA ASP A 276 -15.74 -20.61 -17.36
C ASP A 276 -14.68 -21.33 -16.52
N PRO A 277 -15.01 -22.48 -15.91
CA PRO A 277 -14.07 -23.21 -15.06
C PRO A 277 -12.87 -23.80 -15.82
N ALA A 278 -12.83 -23.73 -17.17
CA ALA A 278 -11.71 -24.22 -17.96
C ALA A 278 -10.62 -23.16 -18.17
N LYS A 279 -10.84 -21.90 -17.74
CA LYS A 279 -9.88 -20.79 -17.91
C LYS A 279 -9.20 -20.45 -16.60
N GLN A 280 -7.96 -19.98 -16.69
CA GLN A 280 -7.15 -19.60 -15.52
C GLN A 280 -7.79 -18.45 -14.71
N ASN A 281 -8.48 -17.52 -15.36
CA ASN A 281 -9.25 -16.43 -14.75
C ASN A 281 -10.72 -16.80 -14.48
N LEU A 282 -11.07 -18.08 -14.65
CA LEU A 282 -12.42 -18.60 -14.52
C LEU A 282 -13.47 -17.92 -15.41
N GLY A 283 -13.02 -17.26 -16.49
CA GLY A 283 -13.88 -16.51 -17.41
C GLY A 283 -14.17 -15.05 -17.03
N TYR A 284 -13.54 -14.51 -15.97
CA TYR A 284 -13.66 -13.11 -15.54
C TYR A 284 -12.55 -12.21 -16.10
N SER A 285 -12.86 -10.96 -16.39
CA SER A 285 -11.83 -9.94 -16.62
C SER A 285 -10.89 -9.80 -15.43
N ILE A 286 -9.61 -9.57 -15.74
CA ILE A 286 -8.59 -9.17 -14.77
C ILE A 286 -7.77 -8.03 -15.37
N GLY A 287 -7.25 -7.13 -14.53
CA GLY A 287 -6.43 -6.01 -14.97
C GLY A 287 -6.99 -4.66 -14.58
N ALA A 288 -6.13 -3.64 -14.58
CA ALA A 288 -6.47 -2.26 -14.22
C ALA A 288 -7.80 -1.77 -14.83
N GLY A 289 -8.75 -1.47 -13.95
CA GLY A 289 -10.06 -0.93 -14.28
C GLY A 289 -10.97 -1.89 -15.06
N SER A 290 -10.70 -3.18 -15.08
CA SER A 290 -11.49 -4.17 -15.85
C SER A 290 -12.90 -4.44 -15.31
N TYR A 291 -13.40 -3.58 -14.42
CA TYR A 291 -14.73 -3.64 -13.85
C TYR A 291 -15.74 -2.81 -14.65
N ARG A 292 -17.01 -3.17 -14.56
CA ARG A 292 -18.14 -2.37 -15.04
C ARG A 292 -19.18 -2.39 -13.95
N LEU A 293 -19.85 -1.28 -13.73
CA LEU A 293 -21.01 -1.23 -12.85
C LEU A 293 -22.28 -1.48 -13.65
N SER A 294 -23.34 -1.93 -12.99
CA SER A 294 -24.68 -2.00 -13.56
C SER A 294 -25.42 -0.69 -13.31
N PRO A 295 -25.70 0.14 -14.35
CA PRO A 295 -26.59 1.30 -14.24
C PRO A 295 -27.96 0.95 -13.64
N HIS A 296 -28.45 -0.25 -13.92
CA HIS A 296 -29.69 -0.73 -13.33
C HIS A 296 -29.56 -0.89 -11.81
N ALA A 297 -28.50 -1.55 -11.32
CA ALA A 297 -28.25 -1.74 -9.89
C ALA A 297 -27.91 -0.45 -9.13
N ILE A 298 -27.43 0.59 -9.84
CA ILE A 298 -27.22 1.94 -9.27
C ILE A 298 -28.56 2.65 -9.05
N VAL A 299 -29.41 2.73 -10.09
CA VAL A 299 -30.68 3.49 -10.02
C VAL A 299 -31.75 2.73 -9.25
N TYR A 300 -31.81 1.42 -9.44
CA TYR A 300 -32.72 0.52 -8.75
C TYR A 300 -31.87 -0.41 -7.90
N PRO A 301 -31.56 -0.04 -6.65
CA PRO A 301 -30.78 -0.88 -5.72
C PRO A 301 -31.51 -2.18 -5.36
N GLU A 302 -32.64 -2.46 -5.99
CA GLU A 302 -33.08 -3.82 -6.24
C GLU A 302 -31.91 -4.63 -6.81
N ARG A 303 -31.30 -5.47 -5.95
CA ARG A 303 -30.09 -6.28 -6.22
C ARG A 303 -28.76 -5.54 -6.00
N PHE A 304 -28.74 -4.53 -5.13
CA PHE A 304 -27.53 -4.20 -4.39
C PHE A 304 -27.21 -5.37 -3.45
N GLY A 305 -25.98 -5.87 -3.53
CA GLY A 305 -25.61 -7.14 -2.93
C GLY A 305 -25.99 -8.30 -3.86
N PRO A 306 -25.20 -9.38 -3.81
CA PRO A 306 -24.86 -10.28 -4.91
C PRO A 306 -26.03 -10.56 -5.86
N LEU A 307 -25.76 -10.30 -7.15
CA LEU A 307 -26.71 -10.01 -8.23
C LEU A 307 -27.74 -11.10 -8.56
N ALA A 308 -27.86 -12.16 -7.77
CA ALA A 308 -28.75 -13.28 -7.99
C ALA A 308 -30.12 -13.14 -7.35
N SER A 309 -31.12 -12.76 -8.15
CA SER A 309 -32.53 -12.62 -7.80
C SER A 309 -33.31 -13.94 -7.76
N ALA A 310 -32.86 -14.96 -8.49
CA ALA A 310 -33.48 -16.28 -8.52
C ALA A 310 -33.10 -17.10 -7.28
N GLN A 311 -33.79 -18.22 -7.01
CA GLN A 311 -33.32 -19.21 -6.04
C GLN A 311 -32.06 -19.90 -6.57
N PRO A 312 -31.07 -20.22 -5.73
CA PRO A 312 -29.91 -20.97 -6.17
C PRO A 312 -30.34 -22.40 -6.61
N PRO A 313 -29.63 -22.99 -7.58
CA PRO A 313 -29.96 -24.34 -8.07
C PRO A 313 -29.76 -25.43 -7.02
N SER A 314 -28.99 -25.16 -5.96
CA SER A 314 -28.78 -25.99 -4.78
C SER A 314 -28.70 -25.12 -3.53
N SER A 315 -28.94 -25.69 -2.34
CA SER A 315 -28.77 -24.94 -1.08
C SER A 315 -27.32 -24.59 -0.79
N THR A 316 -26.37 -25.45 -1.17
CA THR A 316 -24.95 -25.33 -0.80
C THR A 316 -24.13 -24.55 -1.83
N ASP A 317 -23.37 -23.56 -1.36
CA ASP A 317 -22.30 -22.90 -2.12
C ASP A 317 -21.06 -23.80 -2.09
N THR A 318 -20.92 -24.62 -3.14
CA THR A 318 -19.83 -25.60 -3.24
C THR A 318 -18.46 -24.91 -3.22
N TYR A 319 -18.35 -23.69 -3.74
CA TYR A 319 -17.06 -23.02 -3.82
C TYR A 319 -16.58 -22.55 -2.46
N THR A 320 -17.41 -21.75 -1.79
CA THR A 320 -17.12 -21.25 -0.44
C THR A 320 -16.93 -22.43 0.52
N SER A 321 -17.72 -23.50 0.36
CA SER A 321 -17.56 -24.72 1.15
C SER A 321 -16.18 -25.35 1.04
N GLN A 322 -15.61 -25.41 -0.17
CA GLN A 322 -14.28 -25.98 -0.40
C GLN A 322 -13.15 -25.14 0.21
N ILE A 323 -13.27 -23.82 0.20
CA ILE A 323 -12.28 -22.90 0.81
C ILE A 323 -12.19 -23.15 2.33
N PHE A 324 -13.34 -23.27 2.98
CA PHE A 324 -13.41 -23.42 4.44
C PHE A 324 -13.42 -24.88 4.92
N GLY A 325 -13.44 -25.85 4.00
CA GLY A 325 -13.47 -27.27 4.32
C GLY A 325 -14.73 -27.72 5.06
N GLN A 326 -15.84 -26.99 4.94
CA GLN A 326 -17.13 -27.30 5.57
C GLN A 326 -18.29 -26.83 4.71
N ASN A 327 -19.48 -27.41 4.88
CA ASN A 327 -20.65 -27.00 4.10
C ASN A 327 -21.08 -25.58 4.46
N VAL A 328 -21.16 -24.73 3.46
CA VAL A 328 -21.65 -23.36 3.51
C VAL A 328 -22.81 -23.24 2.53
N ASP A 329 -23.96 -22.78 3.03
CA ASP A 329 -25.14 -22.55 2.18
C ASP A 329 -25.06 -21.19 1.49
N TYR A 330 -25.71 -21.09 0.33
CA TYR A 330 -25.92 -19.82 -0.36
C TYR A 330 -26.68 -18.88 0.58
N GLN A 331 -26.07 -17.73 0.85
CA GLN A 331 -26.66 -16.74 1.73
C GLN A 331 -27.76 -15.98 1.00
N LYS A 332 -28.96 -16.01 1.58
CA LYS A 332 -30.08 -15.19 1.15
C LYS A 332 -29.97 -13.81 1.80
N MET A 333 -30.15 -12.76 1.01
CA MET A 333 -30.18 -11.39 1.52
C MET A 333 -31.54 -11.05 2.15
N ASP A 334 -31.53 -10.25 3.21
CA ASP A 334 -32.73 -9.87 3.97
C ASP A 334 -33.71 -9.03 3.12
N PRO A 335 -34.99 -9.42 3.03
CA PRO A 335 -35.95 -8.89 2.06
C PRO A 335 -36.45 -7.45 2.27
N SER A 336 -36.04 -6.70 3.31
CA SER A 336 -36.61 -5.36 3.59
C SER A 336 -36.18 -4.29 2.56
N LYS A 337 -34.90 -4.26 2.17
CA LYS A 337 -34.32 -3.32 1.20
C LYS A 337 -33.54 -3.96 0.05
N HIS A 338 -33.01 -5.17 0.25
CA HIS A 338 -32.23 -5.90 -0.75
C HIS A 338 -32.93 -7.22 -1.09
N LYS A 339 -32.85 -7.67 -2.34
CA LYS A 339 -33.43 -8.96 -2.75
C LYS A 339 -32.41 -9.72 -3.59
N GLY A 340 -32.06 -10.92 -3.12
CA GLY A 340 -31.20 -11.83 -3.88
C GLY A 340 -30.37 -12.76 -3.01
N TYR A 341 -29.32 -13.32 -3.62
CA TYR A 341 -28.47 -14.38 -3.11
C TYR A 341 -27.02 -14.13 -3.45
N HIS A 342 -26.13 -14.68 -2.61
CA HIS A 342 -24.69 -14.67 -2.82
C HIS A 342 -24.22 -15.20 -4.19
N GLN A 343 -23.25 -14.49 -4.79
CA GLN A 343 -22.72 -14.73 -6.14
C GLN A 343 -21.20 -14.94 -6.06
N ALA A 344 -20.69 -15.90 -6.84
CA ALA A 344 -19.32 -16.40 -6.71
C ALA A 344 -18.20 -15.37 -6.94
N MET A 345 -18.39 -14.33 -7.75
CA MET A 345 -17.41 -13.27 -8.03
C MET A 345 -16.98 -12.53 -6.75
N PHE A 346 -17.91 -12.33 -5.80
CA PHE A 346 -17.62 -11.63 -4.55
C PHE A 346 -16.71 -12.40 -3.59
N VAL A 347 -16.52 -13.69 -3.83
CA VAL A 347 -15.56 -14.55 -3.10
C VAL A 347 -14.42 -15.03 -4.00
N ARG A 348 -14.23 -14.40 -5.17
CA ARG A 348 -13.18 -14.70 -6.15
C ARG A 348 -12.14 -13.60 -6.23
N ALA A 349 -10.87 -13.98 -6.25
CA ALA A 349 -9.76 -13.04 -6.39
C ALA A 349 -9.82 -12.14 -7.63
N GLU A 350 -10.51 -12.57 -8.69
CA GLU A 350 -10.70 -11.83 -9.93
C GLU A 350 -11.40 -10.48 -9.73
N MET A 351 -12.27 -10.35 -8.73
CA MET A 351 -12.85 -9.05 -8.36
C MET A 351 -11.77 -8.07 -7.89
N CYS A 352 -10.84 -8.55 -7.07
CA CYS A 352 -9.71 -7.76 -6.58
C CYS A 352 -8.73 -7.42 -7.72
N ALA A 353 -8.60 -8.31 -8.71
CA ALA A 353 -7.70 -8.12 -9.86
C ALA A 353 -8.04 -6.90 -10.73
N ALA A 354 -9.27 -6.39 -10.63
CA ALA A 354 -9.66 -5.17 -11.33
C ALA A 354 -8.85 -3.94 -10.89
N CYS A 355 -8.34 -3.93 -9.65
CA CYS A 355 -7.49 -2.86 -9.13
C CYS A 355 -6.10 -3.34 -8.70
N HIS A 356 -5.91 -4.64 -8.44
CA HIS A 356 -4.67 -5.24 -7.92
C HIS A 356 -3.90 -6.09 -8.96
N ASP A 357 -4.08 -5.80 -10.24
CA ASP A 357 -3.30 -6.35 -11.36
C ASP A 357 -3.07 -5.25 -12.41
N VAL A 358 -2.12 -4.35 -12.14
CA VAL A 358 -1.99 -3.08 -12.85
C VAL A 358 -0.83 -3.13 -13.83
N THR A 359 -1.14 -3.17 -15.12
CA THR A 359 -0.15 -3.01 -16.20
C THR A 359 -0.22 -1.60 -16.72
N ASN A 360 0.94 -0.94 -16.87
CA ASN A 360 1.01 0.34 -17.55
C ASN A 360 0.51 0.16 -18.99
N ALA A 361 -0.63 0.75 -19.34
CA ALA A 361 -1.21 0.64 -20.67
C ALA A 361 -0.71 1.75 -21.62
N LEU A 362 0.17 2.64 -21.15
CA LEU A 362 0.61 3.83 -21.88
C LEU A 362 1.41 3.45 -23.14
N PRO A 363 0.85 3.62 -24.36
CA PRO A 363 1.47 3.13 -25.58
C PRO A 363 2.41 4.17 -26.17
N ILE A 364 3.45 4.51 -25.41
CA ILE A 364 4.52 5.40 -25.84
C ILE A 364 5.89 4.79 -25.51
N LYS A 365 6.91 5.31 -26.19
CA LYS A 365 8.30 5.13 -25.79
C LYS A 365 8.71 6.21 -24.79
N ASN A 366 9.49 5.81 -23.79
CA ASN A 366 10.15 6.71 -22.86
C ASN A 366 11.32 7.45 -23.53
N LYS A 367 12.01 8.34 -22.79
CA LYS A 367 13.14 9.15 -23.30
C LYS A 367 14.32 8.33 -23.82
N LEU A 368 14.42 7.04 -23.46
CA LEU A 368 15.45 6.11 -23.91
C LEU A 368 15.00 5.26 -25.12
N GLY A 369 13.82 5.54 -25.67
CA GLY A 369 13.25 4.78 -26.79
C GLY A 369 12.70 3.40 -26.40
N LYS A 370 12.49 3.13 -25.11
CA LYS A 370 11.93 1.88 -24.58
C LYS A 370 10.44 2.03 -24.29
N TRP A 371 9.65 0.97 -24.46
CA TRP A 371 8.20 1.04 -24.23
C TRP A 371 7.88 1.16 -22.74
N ALA A 372 7.11 2.18 -22.38
CA ALA A 372 6.55 2.31 -21.04
C ALA A 372 5.38 1.34 -20.85
N GLY A 373 4.55 1.19 -21.89
CA GLY A 373 3.45 0.24 -21.93
C GLY A 373 3.94 -1.21 -21.74
N GLY A 374 3.25 -1.96 -20.89
CA GLY A 374 3.60 -3.32 -20.50
C GLY A 374 4.31 -3.42 -19.15
N PHE A 375 4.81 -2.31 -18.57
CA PHE A 375 5.45 -2.37 -17.26
C PHE A 375 4.48 -2.82 -16.15
N PRO A 376 4.84 -3.82 -15.32
CA PRO A 376 4.03 -4.28 -14.19
C PRO A 376 4.09 -3.31 -13.01
N ILE A 377 3.15 -2.36 -12.94
CA ILE A 377 3.03 -1.46 -11.79
C ILE A 377 2.61 -2.23 -10.54
N GLU A 378 1.66 -3.17 -10.67
CA GLU A 378 1.25 -4.08 -9.60
C GLU A 378 0.86 -5.44 -10.17
N ARG A 379 1.19 -6.53 -9.46
CA ARG A 379 0.91 -7.91 -9.89
C ARG A 379 0.35 -8.78 -8.77
N THR A 380 -0.21 -8.19 -7.71
CA THR A 380 -0.69 -8.92 -6.53
C THR A 380 -1.61 -10.10 -6.90
N TYR A 381 -2.57 -9.89 -7.82
CA TYR A 381 -3.41 -10.99 -8.31
C TYR A 381 -2.60 -12.06 -9.05
N THR A 382 -1.77 -11.66 -10.00
CA THR A 382 -0.97 -12.61 -10.81
C THR A 382 0.00 -13.42 -9.95
N GLU A 383 0.61 -12.79 -8.94
CA GLU A 383 1.45 -13.46 -7.95
C GLU A 383 0.65 -14.53 -7.19
N TRP A 384 -0.57 -14.20 -6.76
CA TRP A 384 -1.48 -15.14 -6.12
C TRP A 384 -1.96 -16.26 -7.05
N ALA A 385 -2.32 -15.96 -8.30
CA ALA A 385 -2.82 -16.92 -9.28
C ALA A 385 -1.77 -18.01 -9.62
N ASN A 386 -0.49 -17.73 -9.36
CA ASN A 386 0.63 -18.66 -9.55
C ASN A 386 1.11 -19.32 -8.25
N SER A 387 0.40 -19.14 -7.13
CA SER A 387 0.76 -19.67 -5.81
C SER A 387 0.16 -21.04 -5.52
N ALA A 388 0.54 -21.65 -4.40
CA ALA A 388 -0.07 -22.87 -3.88
C ALA A 388 -1.52 -22.70 -3.41
N TYR A 389 -2.02 -21.47 -3.30
CA TYR A 389 -3.36 -21.18 -2.78
C TYR A 389 -4.43 -21.13 -3.88
N ALA A 390 -4.03 -20.80 -5.11
CA ALA A 390 -4.94 -20.53 -6.21
C ALA A 390 -5.35 -21.81 -6.96
N ASP A 391 -6.54 -22.32 -6.64
CA ASP A 391 -7.19 -23.38 -7.43
C ASP A 391 -7.68 -22.82 -8.76
N ARG A 392 -6.78 -22.78 -9.75
CA ARG A 392 -7.03 -22.26 -11.10
C ARG A 392 -6.51 -23.23 -12.17
N PRO A 393 -7.23 -23.41 -13.29
CA PRO A 393 -6.77 -24.23 -14.40
C PRO A 393 -5.37 -23.84 -14.87
N GLY A 394 -4.50 -24.84 -15.02
CA GLY A 394 -3.12 -24.65 -15.47
C GLY A 394 -2.12 -24.25 -14.38
N ASN A 395 -2.57 -23.92 -13.16
CA ASN A 395 -1.66 -23.65 -12.05
C ASN A 395 -1.03 -24.95 -11.53
N LYS A 396 0.23 -25.19 -11.88
CA LYS A 396 1.00 -26.37 -11.44
C LYS A 396 1.44 -26.32 -9.98
N ASN A 397 1.38 -25.14 -9.35
CA ASN A 397 1.86 -24.91 -8.00
C ASN A 397 0.77 -25.13 -6.94
N PHE A 398 -0.51 -25.23 -7.36
CA PHE A 398 -1.66 -25.37 -6.47
C PHE A 398 -1.53 -26.58 -5.54
N ASP A 399 -1.79 -26.35 -4.26
CA ASP A 399 -1.88 -27.38 -3.24
C ASP A 399 -3.32 -27.38 -2.66
N PRO A 400 -4.11 -28.45 -2.89
CA PRO A 400 -5.48 -28.54 -2.40
C PRO A 400 -5.65 -28.35 -0.90
N ARG A 401 -4.58 -28.56 -0.11
CA ARG A 401 -4.60 -28.34 1.36
C ARG A 401 -4.67 -26.86 1.72
N PHE A 402 -4.31 -25.97 0.79
CA PHE A 402 -4.15 -24.53 1.05
C PHE A 402 -5.09 -23.65 0.20
N LYS A 403 -6.14 -24.19 -0.43
CA LYS A 403 -7.06 -23.42 -1.28
C LYS A 403 -7.59 -22.14 -0.60
N ARG A 404 -7.27 -20.95 -1.16
CA ARG A 404 -7.76 -19.64 -0.72
C ARG A 404 -7.81 -18.63 -1.88
N ASP A 405 -8.81 -17.76 -1.86
CA ASP A 405 -8.85 -16.49 -2.61
C ASP A 405 -8.49 -15.29 -1.75
N CYS A 406 -8.26 -14.15 -2.40
CA CYS A 406 -8.00 -12.84 -1.78
C CYS A 406 -8.95 -12.56 -0.60
N GLN A 407 -10.26 -12.66 -0.83
CA GLN A 407 -11.30 -12.39 0.17
C GLN A 407 -11.22 -13.36 1.35
N SER A 408 -10.95 -14.64 1.08
CA SER A 408 -10.88 -15.67 2.12
C SER A 408 -9.66 -15.56 3.04
N CYS A 409 -8.74 -14.62 2.75
CA CYS A 409 -7.66 -14.21 3.64
C CYS A 409 -7.84 -12.76 4.14
N HIS A 410 -8.08 -11.81 3.25
CA HIS A 410 -8.14 -10.37 3.57
C HIS A 410 -9.46 -9.92 4.18
N MET A 411 -10.53 -10.68 4.00
CA MET A 411 -11.85 -10.45 4.60
C MET A 411 -12.20 -11.57 5.61
N GLN A 412 -11.18 -12.23 6.16
CA GLN A 412 -11.26 -13.08 7.36
C GLN A 412 -10.36 -12.53 8.47
N GLN A 413 -9.86 -11.31 8.29
CA GLN A 413 -9.07 -10.62 9.28
C GLN A 413 -10.01 -9.91 10.25
N ASP A 414 -9.82 -10.11 11.54
CA ASP A 414 -10.55 -9.45 12.61
C ASP A 414 -9.65 -9.31 13.85
N TYR A 415 -10.17 -8.71 14.90
CA TYR A 415 -9.55 -8.63 16.21
C TYR A 415 -9.16 -10.01 16.73
N GLY A 416 -7.86 -10.26 16.95
CA GLY A 416 -7.41 -11.59 17.35
C GLY A 416 -7.15 -12.57 16.20
N GLN A 417 -7.49 -12.21 14.97
CA GLN A 417 -7.37 -13.07 13.81
C GLN A 417 -6.71 -12.30 12.66
N PRO A 418 -5.37 -12.40 12.50
CA PRO A 418 -4.62 -11.67 11.47
C PRO A 418 -5.04 -11.94 10.00
N GLY A 419 -5.76 -13.04 9.72
CA GLY A 419 -6.21 -13.38 8.37
C GLY A 419 -5.09 -13.80 7.41
N THR A 420 -4.06 -14.48 7.92
CA THR A 420 -2.94 -15.02 7.13
C THR A 420 -3.04 -16.54 7.02
N ALA A 421 -2.35 -17.16 6.07
CA ALA A 421 -2.31 -18.63 6.00
C ALA A 421 -1.74 -19.27 7.28
N ASN A 422 -0.88 -18.57 8.03
CA ASN A 422 -0.37 -19.08 9.30
C ASN A 422 -1.43 -19.08 10.43
N THR A 423 -2.54 -18.35 10.27
CA THR A 423 -3.59 -18.23 11.28
C THR A 423 -4.95 -18.78 10.83
N LEU A 424 -5.11 -19.04 9.53
CA LEU A 424 -6.32 -19.60 8.92
C LEU A 424 -6.26 -21.12 8.70
N TYR A 425 -5.17 -21.76 9.12
CA TYR A 425 -4.97 -23.20 9.07
C TYR A 425 -4.51 -23.72 10.42
N LYS A 426 -5.01 -24.92 10.79
CA LYS A 426 -4.56 -25.67 11.96
C LYS A 426 -4.32 -27.11 11.56
N ASP A 427 -3.11 -27.62 11.79
CA ASP A 427 -2.70 -28.98 11.43
C ASP A 427 -2.97 -29.32 9.94
N GLY A 428 -2.78 -28.32 9.06
CA GLY A 428 -3.02 -28.45 7.62
C GLY A 428 -4.50 -28.48 7.22
N LYS A 429 -5.43 -28.19 8.14
CA LYS A 429 -6.87 -28.06 7.87
C LYS A 429 -7.29 -26.59 7.90
N PRO A 430 -8.14 -26.12 6.97
CA PRO A 430 -8.66 -24.75 7.03
C PRO A 430 -9.52 -24.57 8.28
N LEU A 431 -9.47 -23.36 8.85
CA LEU A 431 -10.42 -22.93 9.88
C LEU A 431 -11.78 -22.57 9.24
N PRO A 432 -12.89 -22.73 9.99
CA PRO A 432 -14.21 -22.28 9.55
C PRO A 432 -14.23 -20.76 9.29
N PRO A 433 -15.16 -20.25 8.47
CA PRO A 433 -15.34 -18.82 8.30
C PRO A 433 -15.82 -18.19 9.60
N GLU A 434 -15.56 -16.89 9.76
CA GLU A 434 -16.26 -16.09 10.76
C GLU A 434 -17.77 -16.16 10.53
N VAL A 435 -18.56 -16.17 11.60
CA VAL A 435 -20.03 -16.19 11.53
C VAL A 435 -20.58 -15.05 12.35
N ASP A 436 -21.31 -14.15 11.70
CA ASP A 436 -21.92 -12.99 12.35
C ASP A 436 -23.18 -12.53 11.59
N ARG A 437 -23.86 -11.51 12.13
CA ARG A 437 -24.97 -10.82 11.48
C ARG A 437 -24.42 -9.69 10.60
N VAL A 438 -24.86 -9.66 9.34
CA VAL A 438 -24.51 -8.58 8.40
C VAL A 438 -25.29 -7.29 8.65
N ALA A 439 -26.52 -7.37 9.18
CA ALA A 439 -27.36 -6.22 9.48
C ALA A 439 -27.76 -6.13 10.96
N ASN A 440 -28.12 -4.92 11.40
CA ASN A 440 -28.58 -4.62 12.76
C ASN A 440 -29.80 -5.49 13.16
N GLN A 441 -29.92 -5.83 14.45
CA GLN A 441 -30.89 -6.82 14.97
C GLN A 441 -32.35 -6.58 14.56
N ASP A 442 -32.77 -5.31 14.43
CA ASP A 442 -34.15 -4.93 14.11
C ASP A 442 -34.49 -5.06 12.62
N GLN A 443 -33.51 -5.33 11.76
CA GLN A 443 -33.65 -5.36 10.29
C GLN A 443 -33.66 -6.79 9.72
N GLY A 444 -33.66 -7.82 10.57
CA GLY A 444 -33.69 -9.22 10.15
C GLY A 444 -32.33 -9.73 9.65
N GLY A 445 -32.10 -11.04 9.79
CA GLY A 445 -30.86 -11.72 9.39
C GLY A 445 -30.29 -12.58 10.52
N GLY A 446 -30.32 -13.90 10.35
CA GLY A 446 -29.61 -14.83 11.23
C GLY A 446 -28.09 -14.78 11.01
N PRO A 447 -27.27 -15.27 11.95
CA PRO A 447 -25.83 -15.38 11.74
C PRO A 447 -25.51 -16.26 10.52
N HIS A 448 -24.56 -15.83 9.70
CA HIS A 448 -24.08 -16.56 8.53
C HIS A 448 -22.59 -16.27 8.32
N PRO A 449 -21.89 -16.98 7.41
CA PRO A 449 -20.50 -16.66 7.12
C PRO A 449 -20.32 -15.16 6.81
N PHE A 450 -19.44 -14.52 7.55
CA PHE A 450 -19.19 -13.09 7.52
C PHE A 450 -17.81 -12.83 6.90
N PHE A 451 -17.75 -11.80 6.06
CA PHE A 451 -16.51 -11.33 5.45
C PHE A 451 -16.26 -9.91 5.95
N THR A 452 -15.16 -9.72 6.69
CA THR A 452 -14.82 -8.43 7.28
C THR A 452 -14.38 -7.43 6.21
N HIS A 453 -14.61 -6.15 6.47
CA HIS A 453 -14.35 -5.05 5.53
C HIS A 453 -13.19 -4.14 6.00
N HIS A 454 -12.28 -4.68 6.81
CA HIS A 454 -11.10 -3.93 7.24
C HIS A 454 -10.12 -3.63 6.09
N PHE A 455 -10.06 -4.49 5.07
CA PHE A 455 -9.19 -4.39 3.89
C PHE A 455 -7.73 -4.03 4.21
N VAL A 456 -7.14 -4.73 5.18
CA VAL A 456 -5.82 -4.41 5.69
C VAL A 456 -4.73 -5.20 4.96
N GLY A 457 -3.67 -4.48 4.57
CA GLY A 457 -2.42 -5.02 4.04
C GLY A 457 -1.23 -4.70 4.95
N GLY A 458 -0.07 -4.40 4.36
CA GLY A 458 1.12 -3.97 5.10
C GLY A 458 1.19 -2.47 5.41
N ASN A 459 0.14 -1.68 5.12
CA ASN A 459 0.17 -0.23 5.35
C ASN A 459 -0.25 0.09 6.79
N ALA A 460 0.74 0.23 7.67
CA ALA A 460 0.51 0.62 9.06
C ALA A 460 0.57 2.15 9.27
N TYR A 461 1.02 2.90 8.26
CA TYR A 461 1.39 4.30 8.44
C TYR A 461 0.29 5.25 7.97
N ILE A 462 -0.24 5.06 6.76
CA ILE A 462 -1.19 6.02 6.17
C ILE A 462 -2.51 6.05 6.95
N THR A 463 -3.06 4.90 7.32
CA THR A 463 -4.29 4.84 8.14
C THR A 463 -4.11 5.49 9.51
N SER A 464 -2.90 5.45 10.08
CA SER A 464 -2.58 6.15 11.33
C SER A 464 -2.47 7.67 11.12
N LEU A 465 -1.96 8.08 9.95
CA LEU A 465 -1.76 9.48 9.60
C LEU A 465 -3.10 10.21 9.38
N ILE A 466 -4.01 9.62 8.61
CA ILE A 466 -5.25 10.29 8.16
C ILE A 466 -6.53 9.82 8.87
N GLY A 467 -6.50 8.69 9.59
CA GLY A 467 -7.64 8.17 10.34
C GLY A 467 -8.79 7.66 9.46
N LYS A 468 -10.01 7.69 10.03
CA LYS A 468 -11.25 7.36 9.34
C LYS A 468 -11.58 8.39 8.26
N ASP A 469 -12.31 7.95 7.24
CA ASP A 469 -12.72 8.76 6.10
C ASP A 469 -13.96 9.60 6.35
N ILE A 470 -14.99 8.99 6.91
CA ILE A 470 -16.32 9.56 7.06
C ILE A 470 -16.66 9.71 8.55
N ASP A 471 -17.23 10.85 8.91
CA ASP A 471 -17.70 11.11 10.27
C ASP A 471 -19.02 10.37 10.56
N LYS A 472 -19.56 10.52 11.77
CA LYS A 472 -20.85 9.88 12.14
C LYS A 472 -22.07 10.45 11.40
N SER A 473 -21.92 11.59 10.74
CA SER A 473 -22.97 12.27 10.00
C SER A 473 -22.92 11.95 8.50
N GLY A 474 -21.92 11.20 8.04
CA GLY A 474 -21.73 10.88 6.62
C GLY A 474 -20.84 11.86 5.86
N ASN A 475 -20.18 12.81 6.53
CA ASN A 475 -19.30 13.78 5.86
C ASN A 475 -17.87 13.28 5.79
N ILE A 476 -17.15 13.67 4.74
CA ILE A 476 -15.70 13.44 4.64
C ILE A 476 -14.97 14.23 5.72
N GLU A 477 -14.20 13.52 6.55
CA GLU A 477 -13.36 14.04 7.61
C GLU A 477 -12.16 14.81 7.04
N GLY A 478 -11.64 15.78 7.79
CA GLY A 478 -10.48 16.57 7.37
C GLY A 478 -9.23 15.72 7.10
N TYR A 479 -8.41 16.13 6.13
CA TYR A 479 -7.14 15.48 5.75
C TYR A 479 -6.14 16.52 5.23
N PRO A 480 -4.84 16.18 5.15
CA PRO A 480 -3.83 17.06 4.55
C PRO A 480 -4.09 17.29 3.06
N GLU A 481 -3.91 18.52 2.61
CA GLU A 481 -4.18 18.94 1.24
C GLU A 481 -2.87 19.19 0.48
N LEU A 482 -2.77 18.64 -0.74
CA LEU A 482 -1.55 18.78 -1.52
C LEU A 482 -1.53 20.15 -2.20
N SER A 483 -0.47 20.92 -1.99
CA SER A 483 -0.29 22.20 -2.68
C SER A 483 -0.09 22.02 -4.17
N ALA A 484 -0.67 22.91 -4.96
CA ALA A 484 -0.42 23.00 -6.40
C ALA A 484 1.05 23.35 -6.73
N PHE A 485 1.84 23.85 -5.77
CA PHE A 485 3.26 24.13 -5.96
C PHE A 485 4.16 22.92 -5.66
N SER A 486 3.61 21.81 -5.17
CA SER A 486 4.37 20.56 -4.98
C SER A 486 5.12 20.17 -6.24
N PHE A 487 6.40 19.84 -6.17
CA PHE A 487 7.25 19.54 -7.33
C PHE A 487 7.39 20.68 -8.36
N SER A 488 7.19 21.94 -8.01
CA SER A 488 7.40 23.05 -8.97
C SER A 488 8.86 23.48 -9.09
N SER A 489 9.71 23.18 -8.11
CA SER A 489 11.10 23.66 -8.04
C SER A 489 12.11 22.61 -8.48
N ASP A 490 13.12 23.02 -9.26
CA ASP A 490 14.28 22.18 -9.59
C ASP A 490 15.38 22.19 -8.51
N ASP A 491 15.30 23.13 -7.57
CA ASP A 491 16.23 23.25 -6.44
C ASP A 491 15.82 22.30 -5.31
N HIS A 492 16.61 21.25 -5.08
CA HIS A 492 16.38 20.27 -4.03
C HIS A 492 16.35 20.85 -2.61
N HIS A 493 16.85 22.08 -2.39
CA HIS A 493 16.72 22.81 -1.13
C HIS A 493 15.38 23.54 -0.97
N SER A 494 14.64 23.76 -2.05
CA SER A 494 13.28 24.30 -1.99
C SER A 494 12.34 23.25 -1.40
N PRO A 495 11.41 23.63 -0.49
CA PRO A 495 10.34 22.74 -0.05
C PRO A 495 9.42 22.32 -1.22
N TYR A 496 9.38 23.12 -2.30
CA TYR A 496 8.57 22.85 -3.49
C TYR A 496 9.23 21.90 -4.49
N SER A 497 10.43 21.36 -4.21
CA SER A 497 11.04 20.29 -5.02
C SER A 497 10.41 18.91 -4.79
N ARG A 498 9.55 18.81 -3.77
CA ARG A 498 8.87 17.60 -3.28
C ARG A 498 7.39 17.89 -3.08
N ALA A 499 6.65 16.93 -2.54
CA ALA A 499 5.29 17.15 -2.13
C ALA A 499 5.24 18.18 -0.98
N PHE A 500 4.42 19.21 -1.13
CA PHE A 500 4.21 20.21 -0.09
C PHE A 500 2.75 20.15 0.35
N TRP A 501 2.52 19.76 1.59
CA TRP A 501 1.21 19.55 2.18
C TRP A 501 0.83 20.72 3.07
N THR A 502 -0.40 21.20 2.92
CA THR A 502 -1.03 22.13 3.84
C THR A 502 -1.99 21.37 4.74
N HIS A 503 -2.33 21.96 5.88
CA HIS A 503 -3.29 21.39 6.83
C HIS A 503 -2.88 19.99 7.35
N THR A 504 -1.57 19.80 7.60
CA THR A 504 -1.01 18.52 8.06
C THR A 504 -1.54 18.09 9.43
N GLU A 505 -2.13 19.02 10.18
CA GLU A 505 -2.84 18.77 11.43
C GLU A 505 -4.22 18.13 11.26
N ARG A 506 -4.84 18.24 10.07
CA ARG A 506 -6.18 17.70 9.82
C ARG A 506 -6.13 16.20 9.57
N ARG A 507 -6.93 15.46 10.34
CA ARG A 507 -7.09 14.01 10.24
C ARG A 507 -8.46 13.60 10.76
N GLY A 508 -8.98 12.48 10.27
CA GLY A 508 -10.21 11.90 10.78
C GLY A 508 -10.01 11.20 12.12
N ALA A 509 -11.11 10.65 12.65
CA ALA A 509 -11.09 9.89 13.89
C ALA A 509 -10.07 8.73 13.83
N TYR A 510 -9.48 8.39 14.97
CA TYR A 510 -8.46 7.33 15.05
C TYR A 510 -8.97 6.01 14.46
N ALA A 511 -8.19 5.45 13.53
CA ALA A 511 -8.47 4.21 12.82
C ALA A 511 -7.61 3.07 13.39
N GLN A 512 -8.21 1.89 13.55
CA GLN A 512 -7.55 0.72 14.16
C GLN A 512 -6.76 -0.12 13.13
N GLN A 513 -6.93 0.18 11.84
CA GLN A 513 -6.37 -0.54 10.71
C GLN A 513 -4.84 -0.53 10.70
N ALA A 514 -4.21 0.51 11.25
CA ALA A 514 -2.77 0.56 11.45
C ALA A 514 -2.27 -0.59 12.34
N ARG A 515 -2.98 -0.85 13.44
CA ARG A 515 -2.67 -1.91 14.40
C ARG A 515 -3.10 -3.29 13.91
N LEU A 516 -4.13 -3.39 13.09
CA LEU A 516 -4.44 -4.63 12.36
C LEU A 516 -3.35 -5.00 11.34
N ALA A 517 -2.72 -4.00 10.69
CA ALA A 517 -1.63 -4.26 9.72
C ALA A 517 -0.43 -4.91 10.40
N TRP A 518 -0.16 -4.51 11.64
CA TRP A 518 0.88 -5.07 12.49
C TRP A 518 0.66 -6.52 12.84
N ASP A 519 -0.57 -6.87 13.21
CA ASP A 519 -0.97 -8.24 13.52
C ASP A 519 -0.79 -9.12 12.28
N ARG A 520 -1.25 -8.63 11.14
CA ARG A 520 -1.08 -9.30 9.84
C ARG A 520 0.40 -9.51 9.51
N LEU A 521 1.21 -8.45 9.53
CA LEU A 521 2.63 -8.49 9.19
C LEU A 521 3.41 -9.50 10.05
N ARG A 522 3.12 -9.58 11.36
CA ARG A 522 3.79 -10.54 12.26
C ARG A 522 3.48 -12.01 11.98
N HIS A 523 2.46 -12.28 11.17
CA HIS A 523 2.02 -13.63 10.81
C HIS A 523 2.25 -13.98 9.34
N VAL A 524 3.02 -13.18 8.59
CA VAL A 524 3.34 -13.47 7.17
C VAL A 524 4.54 -14.40 7.01
N LEU A 525 5.57 -14.24 7.85
CA LEU A 525 6.86 -14.91 7.67
C LEU A 525 7.10 -15.98 8.72
N SER A 526 7.81 -17.03 8.32
CA SER A 526 8.50 -17.93 9.25
C SER A 526 10.00 -17.74 9.12
N MET A 527 10.72 -17.76 10.25
CA MET A 527 12.18 -17.65 10.28
C MET A 527 12.79 -18.69 11.20
N ASP A 528 13.92 -19.24 10.76
CA ASP A 528 14.81 -20.09 11.53
C ASP A 528 16.22 -19.47 11.56
N LEU A 529 16.86 -19.56 12.72
CA LEU A 529 18.19 -18.99 12.97
C LEU A 529 19.07 -20.07 13.59
N GLN A 530 20.17 -20.40 12.91
CA GLN A 530 21.09 -21.46 13.29
C GLN A 530 22.53 -20.95 13.37
N GLY A 531 23.30 -21.61 14.24
CA GLY A 531 24.73 -21.41 14.41
C GLY A 531 25.30 -22.53 15.30
N PRO A 532 26.63 -22.60 15.46
CA PRO A 532 27.25 -23.63 16.28
C PRO A 532 26.90 -23.44 17.76
N ALA A 533 26.73 -24.54 18.50
CA ALA A 533 26.45 -24.49 19.94
C ALA A 533 27.59 -23.85 20.74
N THR A 534 28.82 -23.95 20.21
CA THR A 534 30.03 -23.36 20.79
C THR A 534 30.76 -22.48 19.78
N ALA A 535 31.20 -21.30 20.22
CA ALA A 535 32.02 -20.37 19.46
C ALA A 535 33.48 -20.40 19.96
N GLN A 536 34.42 -20.18 19.03
CA GLN A 536 35.82 -19.87 19.31
C GLN A 536 36.14 -18.48 18.78
N SER A 537 37.30 -17.92 19.14
CA SER A 537 37.77 -16.67 18.55
C SER A 537 37.91 -16.78 17.04
N GLY A 538 37.52 -15.74 16.31
CA GLY A 538 37.49 -15.70 14.85
C GLY A 538 36.07 -15.59 14.30
N ASP A 539 35.90 -15.90 13.02
CA ASP A 539 34.63 -15.81 12.32
C ASP A 539 33.78 -17.06 12.57
N VAL A 540 32.65 -16.88 13.26
CA VAL A 540 31.72 -17.94 13.60
C VAL A 540 30.49 -17.86 12.69
N PRO A 541 30.26 -18.82 11.78
CA PRO A 541 29.21 -18.71 10.78
C PRO A 541 27.82 -18.83 11.39
N ILE A 542 26.88 -18.11 10.78
CA ILE A 542 25.45 -18.19 11.10
C ILE A 542 24.64 -18.46 9.84
N ALA A 543 23.49 -19.09 10.01
CA ALA A 543 22.55 -19.36 8.93
C ALA A 543 21.16 -18.87 9.32
N VAL A 544 20.58 -18.00 8.48
CA VAL A 544 19.19 -17.55 8.60
C VAL A 544 18.40 -18.17 7.48
N THR A 545 17.23 -18.72 7.78
CA THR A 545 16.28 -19.15 6.75
C THR A 545 14.97 -18.41 6.96
N VAL A 546 14.54 -17.65 5.96
CA VAL A 546 13.28 -16.89 5.98
C VAL A 546 12.36 -17.45 4.90
N ALA A 547 11.06 -17.58 5.19
CA ALA A 547 10.08 -18.04 4.21
C ALA A 547 8.76 -17.27 4.29
N ASN A 548 8.19 -16.97 3.12
CA ASN A 548 6.84 -16.47 2.96
C ASN A 548 5.85 -17.62 3.10
N THR A 549 5.28 -17.74 4.29
CA THR A 549 4.42 -18.86 4.67
C THR A 549 2.98 -18.46 4.93
N GLY A 550 2.74 -17.17 5.16
CA GLY A 550 1.45 -16.60 5.54
C GLY A 550 0.75 -15.80 4.43
N SER A 551 1.43 -15.39 3.36
CA SER A 551 0.82 -14.65 2.25
C SER A 551 0.70 -15.47 0.96
N GLY A 552 -0.35 -15.17 0.19
CA GLY A 552 -0.65 -15.84 -1.07
C GLY A 552 0.04 -15.22 -2.29
N HIS A 553 0.68 -14.08 -2.14
CA HIS A 553 1.36 -13.30 -3.19
C HIS A 553 2.83 -13.08 -2.79
N ASN A 554 3.60 -12.30 -3.55
CA ASN A 554 4.98 -12.01 -3.19
C ASN A 554 5.03 -11.20 -1.88
N PHE A 555 6.14 -11.29 -1.16
CA PHE A 555 6.38 -10.49 0.02
C PHE A 555 7.64 -9.64 -0.14
N PRO A 556 7.52 -8.30 -0.02
CA PRO A 556 6.29 -7.48 -0.08
C PRO A 556 5.59 -7.51 -1.45
N THR A 557 4.26 -7.38 -1.54
CA THR A 557 3.55 -7.17 -2.83
C THR A 557 3.16 -5.70 -3.03
N GLY A 558 2.52 -5.38 -4.16
CA GLY A 558 2.01 -4.06 -4.48
C GLY A 558 3.05 -3.18 -5.18
N PHE A 559 3.05 -1.89 -4.81
CA PHE A 559 3.90 -0.83 -5.35
C PHE A 559 5.42 -1.13 -5.16
N PRO A 560 6.17 -1.42 -6.24
CA PRO A 560 7.54 -1.97 -6.20
C PRO A 560 8.54 -1.12 -5.40
N GLU A 561 8.60 0.19 -5.63
CA GLU A 561 9.62 1.09 -5.08
C GLU A 561 9.30 1.60 -3.67
N GLY A 562 8.04 1.50 -3.24
CA GLY A 562 7.61 2.10 -1.97
C GLY A 562 7.44 1.12 -0.84
N ARG A 563 7.70 -0.18 -1.04
CA ARG A 563 7.69 -1.18 0.03
C ARG A 563 9.07 -1.84 0.11
N THR A 564 9.62 -1.90 1.30
CA THR A 564 10.87 -2.63 1.54
C THR A 564 10.79 -3.42 2.84
N ALA A 565 11.34 -4.62 2.81
CA ALA A 565 11.62 -5.41 3.99
C ALA A 565 13.09 -5.85 3.96
N TRP A 566 13.70 -6.09 5.11
CA TRP A 566 15.11 -6.47 5.17
C TRP A 566 15.45 -7.27 6.42
N LEU A 567 16.57 -7.98 6.34
CA LEU A 567 17.17 -8.70 7.46
C LEU A 567 18.02 -7.76 8.32
N SER A 568 17.71 -7.72 9.60
CA SER A 568 18.57 -7.18 10.66
C SER A 568 19.18 -8.30 11.47
N LEU A 569 20.44 -8.12 11.88
CA LEU A 569 21.21 -9.10 12.62
C LEU A 569 22.18 -8.41 13.57
N HIS A 570 22.11 -8.79 14.84
CA HIS A 570 22.95 -8.26 15.91
C HIS A 570 23.48 -9.39 16.79
N ALA A 571 24.70 -9.24 17.29
CA ALA A 571 25.35 -10.19 18.18
C ALA A 571 25.87 -9.49 19.44
N TYR A 572 25.65 -10.06 20.62
CA TYR A 572 26.03 -9.46 21.90
C TYR A 572 26.76 -10.46 22.78
N ASP A 573 27.87 -10.03 23.38
CA ASP A 573 28.46 -10.71 24.53
C ASP A 573 27.57 -10.44 25.77
N LEU A 574 26.86 -11.47 26.23
CA LEU A 574 25.92 -11.34 27.35
C LEU A 574 26.61 -11.02 28.67
N ALA A 575 27.91 -11.28 28.82
CA ALA A 575 28.63 -10.98 30.06
C ALA A 575 28.92 -9.47 30.22
N THR A 576 29.14 -8.77 29.10
CA THR A 576 29.55 -7.36 29.07
C THR A 576 28.47 -6.43 28.53
N GLY A 577 27.50 -6.97 27.78
CA GLY A 577 26.54 -6.18 27.01
C GLY A 577 27.16 -5.47 25.79
N THR A 578 28.38 -5.86 25.41
CA THR A 578 29.07 -5.34 24.23
C THR A 578 28.54 -6.01 22.97
N GLU A 579 28.22 -5.20 21.96
CA GLU A 579 27.87 -5.68 20.63
C GLU A 579 29.11 -6.15 19.89
N LEU A 580 29.01 -7.31 19.24
CA LEU A 580 30.08 -7.95 18.50
C LEU A 580 29.94 -7.65 17.00
N PRO A 581 31.06 -7.52 16.26
CA PRO A 581 30.99 -7.29 14.83
C PRO A 581 30.43 -8.49 14.07
N ILE A 582 29.75 -8.21 12.96
CA ILE A 582 29.32 -9.17 11.97
C ILE A 582 30.19 -8.99 10.73
N HIS A 583 30.79 -10.08 10.26
CA HIS A 583 31.45 -10.14 8.97
C HIS A 583 30.46 -10.63 7.90
N ASP A 584 30.33 -9.87 6.83
CA ASP A 584 29.58 -10.21 5.63
C ASP A 584 30.53 -10.58 4.48
N LYS A 585 30.53 -11.88 4.12
CA LYS A 585 31.43 -12.42 3.09
C LYS A 585 31.15 -11.92 1.67
N VAL A 586 29.92 -11.48 1.38
CA VAL A 586 29.53 -11.04 0.02
C VAL A 586 30.00 -9.61 -0.24
N TRP A 587 29.93 -8.73 0.77
CA TRP A 587 30.48 -7.37 0.68
C TRP A 587 31.94 -7.29 1.14
N ASN A 588 32.47 -8.38 1.73
CA ASN A 588 33.77 -8.40 2.42
C ASN A 588 33.90 -7.24 3.42
N ARG A 589 32.86 -7.05 4.23
CA ARG A 589 32.70 -5.92 5.16
C ARG A 589 32.44 -6.44 6.56
N THR A 590 33.10 -5.85 7.55
CA THR A 590 32.82 -6.09 8.97
C THR A 590 32.17 -4.84 9.58
N SER A 591 31.04 -5.00 10.25
CA SER A 591 30.29 -3.91 10.88
C SER A 591 29.72 -4.31 12.24
N ILE A 592 29.42 -3.33 13.09
CA ILE A 592 28.60 -3.56 14.28
C ILE A 592 27.14 -3.73 13.83
N GLY A 593 26.64 -4.95 13.90
CA GLY A 593 25.33 -5.34 13.36
C GLY A 593 25.24 -5.23 11.83
N VAL A 594 24.09 -5.66 11.30
CA VAL A 594 23.65 -5.53 9.90
C VAL A 594 22.16 -5.19 9.92
N GLY A 595 21.68 -4.42 8.94
CA GLY A 595 20.26 -4.11 8.80
C GLY A 595 19.79 -2.90 9.63
N ASN A 596 20.73 -2.11 10.15
CA ASN A 596 20.42 -0.81 10.71
C ASN A 596 20.04 0.17 9.60
N LEU A 597 19.04 0.99 9.85
CA LEU A 597 18.64 2.05 8.93
C LEU A 597 19.78 3.05 8.71
N THR A 598 19.90 3.60 7.51
CA THR A 598 20.99 4.52 7.12
C THR A 598 20.90 5.85 7.86
N THR A 599 21.93 6.27 8.60
CA THR A 599 21.86 7.52 9.39
C THR A 599 22.09 8.79 8.57
N GLU A 600 22.52 8.66 7.32
CA GLU A 600 22.83 9.77 6.41
C GLU A 600 22.48 9.41 4.95
N GLU A 601 22.41 10.42 4.09
CA GLU A 601 22.32 10.19 2.64
C GLU A 601 23.58 9.48 2.15
N MET A 602 23.40 8.44 1.33
CA MET A 602 24.51 7.73 0.72
C MET A 602 24.16 7.19 -0.66
N ILE A 603 25.19 6.86 -1.45
CA ILE A 603 25.00 6.12 -2.71
C ILE A 603 24.72 4.66 -2.37
N ASP A 604 23.68 4.09 -2.98
CA ASP A 604 23.36 2.68 -2.83
C ASP A 604 24.39 1.80 -3.55
N PRO A 605 25.23 1.03 -2.83
CA PRO A 605 26.24 0.15 -3.40
C PRO A 605 25.65 -0.98 -4.27
N ASN A 606 24.35 -1.26 -4.19
CA ASN A 606 23.70 -2.26 -5.02
C ASN A 606 23.58 -1.84 -6.50
N PHE A 607 23.77 -0.56 -6.82
CA PHE A 607 23.62 -0.01 -8.16
C PHE A 607 24.86 0.80 -8.58
N PRO A 608 26.02 0.14 -8.75
CA PRO A 608 27.27 0.83 -9.08
C PRO A 608 27.16 1.57 -10.41
N GLY A 609 27.64 2.82 -10.44
CA GLY A 609 27.61 3.67 -11.65
C GLY A 609 26.31 4.46 -11.86
N CYS A 610 25.24 4.18 -11.11
CA CYS A 610 23.97 4.89 -11.26
C CYS A 610 23.89 6.19 -10.44
N ASN A 611 24.81 6.40 -9.49
CA ASN A 611 24.74 7.50 -8.51
C ASN A 611 23.37 7.55 -7.79
N TRP A 612 22.74 6.38 -7.59
CA TRP A 612 21.45 6.26 -6.93
C TRP A 612 21.61 6.57 -5.44
N LYS A 613 21.05 7.68 -4.99
CA LYS A 613 21.17 8.15 -3.62
C LYS A 613 19.95 7.73 -2.80
N ILE A 614 20.21 7.09 -1.68
CA ILE A 614 19.20 6.77 -0.67
C ILE A 614 19.36 7.74 0.51
N PRO A 615 18.28 8.32 1.03
CA PRO A 615 18.38 9.25 2.15
C PRO A 615 18.70 8.49 3.44
N ALA A 616 18.97 9.25 4.51
CA ALA A 616 18.82 8.70 5.85
C ALA A 616 17.42 8.08 5.99
N GLY A 617 17.28 6.98 6.70
CA GLY A 617 15.98 6.30 6.93
C GLY A 617 15.75 5.10 6.06
N SER A 618 16.70 4.82 5.18
CA SER A 618 16.61 3.73 4.21
C SER A 618 17.11 2.44 4.85
N ALA A 619 16.56 1.30 4.40
CA ALA A 619 17.06 -0.01 4.79
C ALA A 619 18.57 -0.11 4.48
N ASP A 620 19.34 -0.77 5.36
CA ASP A 620 20.78 -0.98 5.17
C ASP A 620 21.03 -1.57 3.77
N PRO A 621 21.73 -0.85 2.86
CA PRO A 621 21.97 -1.36 1.52
C PRO A 621 22.87 -2.60 1.52
N TYR A 622 23.62 -2.85 2.60
CA TYR A 622 24.45 -4.04 2.74
C TYR A 622 23.67 -5.26 3.25
N SER A 623 22.49 -5.06 3.82
CA SER A 623 21.62 -6.14 4.28
C SER A 623 20.93 -6.88 3.14
N LEU A 624 20.42 -8.07 3.43
CA LEU A 624 19.47 -8.71 2.53
C LEU A 624 18.14 -7.96 2.56
N GLN A 625 17.76 -7.38 1.42
CA GLN A 625 16.48 -6.69 1.24
C GLN A 625 15.54 -7.49 0.32
N PHE A 626 14.25 -7.36 0.57
CA PHE A 626 13.14 -7.90 -0.22
C PHE A 626 12.38 -6.71 -0.81
N LYS A 627 12.61 -6.43 -2.09
CA LYS A 627 11.97 -5.34 -2.84
C LYS A 627 12.07 -5.58 -4.34
N ALA A 628 11.22 -4.88 -5.09
CA ALA A 628 11.34 -4.79 -6.54
C ALA A 628 11.79 -3.37 -6.93
N VAL A 629 12.57 -3.25 -8.00
CA VAL A 629 13.18 -1.99 -8.43
C VAL A 629 12.97 -1.83 -9.93
N ALA A 630 12.24 -0.81 -10.35
CA ALA A 630 12.08 -0.45 -11.76
C ALA A 630 13.33 0.17 -12.38
N SER A 631 13.36 0.20 -13.71
CA SER A 631 14.32 0.97 -14.50
C SER A 631 13.63 1.59 -15.71
N LEU A 632 14.21 2.68 -16.23
CA LEU A 632 13.85 3.23 -17.54
C LEU A 632 14.40 2.38 -18.70
N GLY A 633 15.23 1.37 -18.41
CA GLY A 633 15.90 0.51 -19.37
C GLY A 633 17.37 0.87 -19.63
N ASP A 634 17.95 1.73 -18.79
CA ASP A 634 19.37 2.10 -18.76
C ASP A 634 20.20 1.27 -17.76
N GLY A 635 19.58 0.34 -17.04
CA GLY A 635 20.24 -0.44 -16.00
C GLY A 635 20.33 0.26 -14.65
N CYS A 636 19.65 1.40 -14.47
CA CYS A 636 19.62 2.14 -13.22
C CYS A 636 18.21 2.21 -12.60
N PRO A 637 18.12 2.31 -11.25
CA PRO A 637 16.84 2.49 -10.56
C PRO A 637 16.13 3.77 -10.97
N THR A 638 14.79 3.77 -10.89
CA THR A 638 13.98 4.97 -11.12
C THR A 638 12.76 5.02 -10.22
N LEU A 639 12.32 6.25 -9.86
CA LEU A 639 10.97 6.49 -9.30
C LEU A 639 9.96 6.93 -10.38
N ASP A 640 10.39 7.12 -11.63
CA ASP A 640 9.56 7.56 -12.75
C ASP A 640 8.79 6.39 -13.37
N LEU A 641 7.99 5.70 -12.55
CA LEU A 641 7.23 4.51 -12.94
C LEU A 641 6.32 4.65 -14.18
N PRO A 642 5.73 5.82 -14.48
CA PRO A 642 4.98 6.02 -15.72
C PRO A 642 5.80 5.73 -16.98
N TYR A 643 7.12 5.86 -16.86
CA TYR A 643 8.10 5.69 -17.93
C TYR A 643 9.04 4.50 -17.72
N ALA A 644 8.85 3.74 -16.63
CA ALA A 644 9.55 2.48 -16.43
C ALA A 644 9.20 1.52 -17.56
N THR A 645 10.17 0.70 -17.95
CA THR A 645 10.02 -0.28 -19.02
C THR A 645 10.22 -1.68 -18.47
N ALA A 646 9.43 -2.64 -18.93
CA ALA A 646 9.66 -4.04 -18.60
C ALA A 646 10.91 -4.53 -19.35
N LEU A 647 11.96 -4.89 -18.62
CA LEU A 647 13.28 -5.22 -19.19
C LEU A 647 13.25 -6.46 -20.10
N ASN A 648 12.28 -7.34 -19.89
CA ASN A 648 12.10 -8.57 -20.63
C ASN A 648 10.95 -8.53 -21.66
N LEU A 649 10.41 -7.34 -21.96
CA LEU A 649 9.33 -7.18 -22.95
C LEU A 649 9.76 -7.69 -24.34
N VAL A 650 8.94 -8.54 -24.95
CA VAL A 650 9.17 -9.04 -26.31
C VAL A 650 8.73 -7.99 -27.33
N THR A 651 9.61 -7.69 -28.26
CA THR A 651 9.36 -6.75 -29.35
C THR A 651 9.72 -7.35 -30.71
N ASN A 652 9.10 -6.87 -31.78
CA ASN A 652 9.46 -7.23 -33.15
C ASN A 652 10.75 -6.51 -33.64
N GLY A 653 11.13 -6.71 -34.90
CA GLY A 653 12.33 -6.08 -35.49
C GLY A 653 12.32 -4.55 -35.52
N GLN A 654 11.14 -3.92 -35.42
CA GLN A 654 10.96 -2.48 -35.30
C GLN A 654 10.91 -2.00 -33.83
N GLY A 655 11.08 -2.91 -32.87
CA GLY A 655 11.00 -2.62 -31.45
C GLY A 655 9.59 -2.36 -30.95
N MET A 656 8.54 -2.83 -31.65
CA MET A 656 7.14 -2.72 -31.21
C MET A 656 6.76 -3.92 -30.33
N PRO A 657 5.99 -3.76 -29.22
CA PRO A 657 5.55 -4.87 -28.38
C PRO A 657 4.65 -5.81 -29.17
N VAL A 658 4.75 -7.11 -28.92
CA VAL A 658 3.95 -8.12 -29.62
C VAL A 658 3.18 -9.04 -28.68
N ASP A 659 2.07 -9.57 -29.17
CA ASP A 659 1.27 -10.59 -28.52
C ASP A 659 1.79 -12.02 -28.80
N ARG A 660 1.04 -13.03 -28.35
CA ARG A 660 1.41 -14.44 -28.51
C ARG A 660 1.55 -14.94 -29.94
N ASP A 661 0.87 -14.29 -30.88
CA ASP A 661 0.87 -14.63 -32.29
C ASP A 661 1.94 -13.81 -33.05
N GLY A 662 2.74 -13.00 -32.33
CA GLY A 662 3.74 -12.11 -32.91
C GLY A 662 3.16 -10.86 -33.56
N LYS A 663 1.88 -10.55 -33.32
CA LYS A 663 1.25 -9.33 -33.83
C LYS A 663 1.53 -8.17 -32.90
N VAL A 664 1.71 -6.98 -33.46
CA VAL A 664 1.94 -5.76 -32.67
C VAL A 664 0.77 -5.53 -31.73
N VAL A 665 1.07 -5.22 -30.46
CA VAL A 665 0.06 -4.79 -29.48
C VAL A 665 -0.19 -3.30 -29.70
N ASP A 666 -1.36 -2.97 -30.23
CA ASP A 666 -1.80 -1.61 -30.51
C ASP A 666 -3.33 -1.50 -30.46
N ARG A 667 -3.88 -0.35 -30.85
CA ARG A 667 -5.33 -0.12 -30.92
C ARG A 667 -6.08 -1.16 -31.77
N SER A 668 -5.50 -1.62 -32.88
CA SER A 668 -6.12 -2.56 -33.81
C SER A 668 -5.98 -4.02 -33.34
N ASN A 669 -4.97 -4.29 -32.52
CA ASN A 669 -4.72 -5.58 -31.90
C ASN A 669 -4.36 -5.38 -30.42
N PRO A 670 -5.37 -5.15 -29.54
CA PRO A 670 -5.14 -4.98 -28.12
C PRO A 670 -4.91 -6.35 -27.47
N GLY A 671 -3.81 -7.00 -27.81
CA GLY A 671 -3.38 -8.26 -27.20
C GLY A 671 -2.58 -8.02 -25.92
N MET A 672 -2.43 -9.05 -25.09
CA MET A 672 -1.52 -9.00 -23.94
C MET A 672 -0.06 -9.00 -24.45
N PRO A 673 0.78 -8.03 -24.03
CA PRO A 673 2.20 -8.04 -24.36
C PRO A 673 2.88 -9.31 -23.84
N GLN A 674 3.86 -9.80 -24.61
CA GLN A 674 4.68 -10.93 -24.19
C GLN A 674 5.93 -10.49 -23.43
N PHE A 675 6.34 -11.36 -22.51
CA PHE A 675 7.54 -11.19 -21.69
C PHE A 675 8.41 -12.44 -21.81
N LYS A 676 9.72 -12.26 -21.80
CA LYS A 676 10.68 -13.39 -21.79
C LYS A 676 10.91 -13.84 -20.36
N ASP A 677 10.81 -15.14 -20.13
CA ASP A 677 11.36 -15.77 -18.92
C ASP A 677 12.87 -15.94 -19.15
N THR A 678 13.65 -15.04 -18.56
CA THR A 678 15.10 -14.96 -18.74
C THR A 678 15.86 -15.89 -17.82
N ASN A 679 15.26 -16.28 -16.69
CA ASN A 679 15.89 -17.13 -15.68
C ASN A 679 15.36 -18.59 -15.69
N GLY A 680 14.27 -18.86 -16.42
CA GLY A 680 13.67 -20.18 -16.62
C GLY A 680 12.79 -20.68 -15.48
N ASN A 681 12.39 -19.82 -14.53
CA ASN A 681 11.59 -20.18 -13.35
C ASN A 681 10.06 -20.12 -13.61
N GLY A 682 9.63 -19.71 -14.80
CA GLY A 682 8.23 -19.57 -15.17
C GLY A 682 7.47 -18.46 -14.43
N ASP A 683 8.16 -17.55 -13.75
CA ASP A 683 7.66 -16.21 -13.43
C ASP A 683 8.19 -15.26 -14.50
N PHE A 684 7.31 -14.56 -15.20
CA PHE A 684 7.72 -13.64 -16.25
C PHE A 684 7.85 -12.21 -15.73
N PHE A 685 7.29 -11.90 -14.57
CA PHE A 685 7.14 -10.51 -14.14
C PHE A 685 8.25 -10.05 -13.20
N ASP A 686 8.96 -10.96 -12.54
CA ASP A 686 10.19 -10.60 -11.81
C ASP A 686 11.29 -10.11 -12.76
N ASP A 687 11.39 -10.72 -13.93
CA ASP A 687 12.30 -10.32 -14.99
C ASP A 687 11.90 -9.00 -15.70
N SER A 688 10.73 -8.44 -15.38
CA SER A 688 10.38 -7.08 -15.83
C SER A 688 11.11 -5.99 -15.07
N PHE A 689 11.61 -6.28 -13.87
CA PHE A 689 12.28 -5.32 -13.00
C PHE A 689 13.79 -5.32 -13.20
N LEU A 690 14.45 -4.22 -12.83
CA LEU A 690 15.92 -4.17 -12.70
C LEU A 690 16.41 -5.20 -11.68
N ARG A 691 15.66 -5.33 -10.59
CA ARG A 691 15.91 -6.29 -9.53
C ARG A 691 14.61 -6.60 -8.81
N ASP A 692 14.31 -7.88 -8.65
CA ASP A 692 13.22 -8.36 -7.79
C ASP A 692 13.78 -9.40 -6.81
N THR A 693 13.86 -9.04 -5.54
CA THR A 693 14.32 -9.93 -4.45
C THR A 693 13.21 -10.33 -3.50
N ARG A 694 11.95 -10.13 -3.90
CA ARG A 694 10.80 -10.44 -3.04
C ARG A 694 10.67 -11.95 -2.85
N LEU A 695 10.24 -12.36 -1.66
CA LEU A 695 9.93 -13.77 -1.39
C LEU A 695 8.66 -14.16 -2.12
N LYS A 696 8.72 -15.17 -2.98
CA LYS A 696 7.54 -15.68 -3.70
C LYS A 696 6.54 -16.32 -2.73
N PRO A 697 5.26 -16.49 -3.10
CA PRO A 697 4.35 -17.28 -2.27
C PRO A 697 4.72 -18.76 -2.31
N ARG A 698 4.18 -19.54 -1.36
CA ARG A 698 4.28 -21.01 -1.37
C ARG A 698 3.92 -21.58 -2.75
N GLY A 699 4.54 -22.69 -3.12
CA GLY A 699 4.36 -23.35 -4.42
C GLY A 699 5.51 -23.11 -5.39
N ARG A 700 6.35 -22.11 -5.13
CA ARG A 700 7.63 -21.86 -5.81
C ARG A 700 8.80 -22.15 -4.89
N ALA A 701 10.00 -22.39 -5.39
CA ALA A 701 11.18 -22.68 -4.55
C ALA A 701 11.67 -21.41 -3.82
N GLU A 702 11.51 -20.26 -4.44
CA GLU A 702 11.90 -18.93 -4.01
C GLU A 702 10.98 -18.35 -2.92
N TYR A 703 10.01 -19.13 -2.45
CA TYR A 703 9.22 -18.78 -1.26
C TYR A 703 10.06 -18.76 0.02
N GLN A 704 11.21 -19.42 0.00
CA GLN A 704 12.15 -19.51 1.09
C GLN A 704 13.54 -19.12 0.62
N GLN A 705 14.24 -18.36 1.44
CA GLN A 705 15.64 -17.98 1.21
C GLN A 705 16.49 -18.40 2.40
N LYS A 706 17.57 -19.13 2.11
CA LYS A 706 18.64 -19.43 3.06
C LYS A 706 19.77 -18.42 2.89
N VAL A 707 20.24 -17.88 4.00
CA VAL A 707 21.25 -16.82 4.08
C VAL A 707 22.39 -17.32 4.94
N ASP A 708 23.53 -17.61 4.33
CA ASP A 708 24.74 -18.15 4.98
C ASP A 708 25.97 -17.23 4.81
N ARG A 709 25.72 -15.94 4.55
CA ARG A 709 26.75 -14.94 4.23
C ARG A 709 27.37 -14.24 5.43
N TYR A 710 26.78 -14.41 6.61
CA TYR A 710 27.16 -13.69 7.80
C TYR A 710 27.91 -14.60 8.80
N SER A 711 28.87 -14.01 9.49
CA SER A 711 29.58 -14.62 10.62
C SER A 711 29.68 -13.62 11.76
N VAL A 712 29.57 -14.08 13.00
CA VAL A 712 29.92 -13.27 14.16
C VAL A 712 31.44 -13.26 14.30
N VAL A 713 32.05 -12.09 14.33
CA VAL A 713 33.48 -11.93 14.62
C VAL A 713 33.65 -11.97 16.13
N VAL A 714 34.32 -13.01 16.65
CA VAL A 714 34.55 -13.19 18.08
C VAL A 714 35.99 -12.79 18.43
N PRO A 715 36.22 -11.64 19.09
CA PRO A 715 37.55 -11.22 19.51
C PRO A 715 38.17 -12.18 20.54
N VAL A 716 39.50 -12.16 20.59
CA VAL A 716 40.24 -12.82 21.68
C VAL A 716 39.86 -12.17 23.01
N GLY A 717 39.44 -12.97 23.99
CA GLY A 717 39.10 -12.50 25.34
C GLY A 717 37.60 -12.39 25.64
N VAL A 718 36.72 -12.53 24.63
CA VAL A 718 35.30 -12.78 24.88
C VAL A 718 35.18 -14.12 25.61
N ARG A 719 34.50 -14.12 26.77
CA ARG A 719 34.32 -15.30 27.61
C ARG A 719 32.86 -15.56 27.99
N GLY A 720 31.97 -14.60 27.74
CA GLY A 720 30.53 -14.76 27.97
C GLY A 720 29.84 -15.49 26.82
N PRO A 721 28.66 -16.08 27.05
CA PRO A 721 27.81 -16.56 25.97
C PRO A 721 27.46 -15.43 25.00
N ILE A 722 27.39 -15.75 23.71
CA ILE A 722 27.05 -14.80 22.65
C ILE A 722 25.59 -15.01 22.27
N ALA A 723 24.76 -13.98 22.41
CA ALA A 723 23.41 -13.97 21.86
C ALA A 723 23.44 -13.38 20.45
N VAL A 724 22.77 -14.04 19.51
CA VAL A 724 22.55 -13.51 18.16
C VAL A 724 21.05 -13.36 17.94
N THR A 725 20.61 -12.17 17.61
CA THR A 725 19.23 -11.87 17.24
C THR A 725 19.17 -11.55 15.75
N ALA A 726 18.27 -12.23 15.04
CA ALA A 726 17.89 -11.92 13.68
C ALA A 726 16.44 -11.44 13.67
N ALA A 727 16.14 -10.46 12.82
CA ALA A 727 14.80 -9.93 12.62
C ALA A 727 14.56 -9.60 11.15
N ILE A 728 13.34 -9.83 10.67
CA ILE A 728 12.89 -9.23 9.41
C ILE A 728 12.04 -8.01 9.73
N TYR A 729 12.48 -6.86 9.25
CA TYR A 729 11.75 -5.60 9.36
C TYR A 729 11.00 -5.30 8.08
N TYR A 730 9.87 -4.61 8.21
CA TYR A 730 9.07 -4.14 7.09
C TYR A 730 8.75 -2.65 7.25
N GLN A 731 9.03 -1.87 6.21
CA GLN A 731 8.72 -0.46 6.15
C GLN A 731 7.57 -0.22 5.17
N SER A 732 6.47 0.34 5.67
CA SER A 732 5.27 0.59 4.86
C SER A 732 5.52 1.57 3.72
N ILE A 733 6.40 2.56 3.89
CA ILE A 733 6.79 3.48 2.81
C ILE A 733 8.30 3.64 2.88
N GLU A 734 9.01 3.21 1.84
CA GLU A 734 10.47 3.34 1.75
C GLU A 734 10.89 4.80 1.96
N ALA A 735 11.99 5.04 2.68
CA ALA A 735 12.39 6.40 3.04
C ALA A 735 12.53 7.36 1.87
N ILE A 736 13.11 6.93 0.74
CA ILE A 736 13.20 7.78 -0.47
C ILE A 736 11.82 8.19 -1.01
N VAL A 737 10.85 7.28 -0.93
CA VAL A 737 9.46 7.49 -1.35
C VAL A 737 8.72 8.39 -0.35
N ALA A 738 8.90 8.17 0.96
CA ALA A 738 8.35 9.02 1.99
C ALA A 738 8.87 10.47 1.85
N GLN A 739 10.19 10.61 1.69
CA GLN A 739 10.83 11.91 1.53
C GLN A 739 10.36 12.66 0.27
N LYS A 740 10.06 11.94 -0.83
CA LYS A 740 9.60 12.55 -2.08
C LYS A 740 8.09 12.88 -2.06
N PHE A 741 7.25 11.96 -1.61
CA PHE A 741 5.79 12.04 -1.77
C PHE A 741 5.04 12.48 -0.52
N LEU A 742 5.56 12.22 0.68
CA LEU A 742 4.99 12.76 1.91
C LEU A 742 5.61 14.11 2.26
N GLY A 743 6.83 14.39 1.79
CA GLY A 743 7.45 15.70 1.92
C GLY A 743 7.43 16.22 3.35
N ASN A 744 6.85 17.40 3.59
CA ASN A 744 6.74 18.00 4.92
C ASN A 744 5.80 17.27 5.90
N MET A 745 5.03 16.26 5.49
CA MET A 745 4.38 15.36 6.45
C MET A 745 5.34 14.34 7.06
N ALA A 746 6.49 14.13 6.42
CA ALA A 746 7.60 13.43 7.06
C ALA A 746 8.41 14.37 7.97
N ASP A 747 8.38 15.69 7.73
CA ASP A 747 9.02 16.69 8.62
C ASP A 747 8.20 16.87 9.91
N THR A 748 8.65 16.24 10.98
CA THR A 748 7.94 16.17 12.26
C THR A 748 8.42 17.17 13.30
N ASN A 749 9.41 18.02 12.97
CA ASN A 749 9.95 19.03 13.88
C ASN A 749 9.97 20.46 13.30
N ASN A 750 9.41 20.65 12.10
CA ASN A 750 9.27 21.92 11.40
C ASN A 750 10.61 22.62 11.12
N ASN A 751 11.70 21.86 10.99
CA ASN A 751 13.01 22.42 10.62
C ASN A 751 13.20 22.51 9.09
N PHE A 752 12.20 22.12 8.29
CA PHE A 752 12.25 22.05 6.83
C PHE A 752 13.30 21.07 6.29
N VAL A 753 13.78 20.15 7.15
CA VAL A 753 14.63 19.01 6.81
C VAL A 753 13.76 17.77 6.83
N LEU A 754 13.83 17.01 5.74
CA LEU A 754 12.96 15.87 5.55
C LEU A 754 13.50 14.68 6.33
N GLU A 755 12.84 14.39 7.42
CA GLU A 755 13.16 13.26 8.30
C GLU A 755 12.16 12.16 7.97
N PRO A 756 12.48 11.15 7.13
CA PRO A 756 11.64 9.97 7.09
C PRO A 756 11.53 9.49 8.54
N CYS A 757 10.30 9.43 9.07
CA CYS A 757 9.98 9.34 10.50
C CYS A 757 10.59 8.10 11.22
N VAL A 758 11.32 7.31 10.45
CA VAL A 758 11.99 6.05 10.70
C VAL A 758 13.36 6.24 11.37
N LEU A 759 13.93 7.46 11.50
CA LEU A 759 15.31 7.59 12.01
C LEU A 759 15.69 8.73 12.97
N GLY A 760 14.76 9.59 13.39
CA GLY A 760 15.11 10.77 14.21
C GLY A 760 14.13 11.15 15.32
N GLY A 761 12.85 10.78 15.20
CA GLY A 761 11.82 11.10 16.18
C GLY A 761 10.43 11.32 15.58
N LEU A 762 9.41 10.80 16.27
CA LEU A 762 7.97 11.06 16.21
C LEU A 762 7.26 10.85 14.86
N CYS A 763 6.99 9.61 14.47
CA CYS A 763 5.95 9.30 13.46
C CYS A 763 4.54 9.75 13.90
N ASP A 764 4.33 10.00 15.19
CA ASP A 764 3.03 10.22 15.85
C ASP A 764 3.10 10.90 17.22
N GLY A 765 4.26 11.46 17.59
CA GLY A 765 4.52 11.95 18.95
C GLY A 765 5.41 11.07 19.83
N ARG A 766 5.85 9.88 19.37
CA ARG A 766 6.75 8.96 20.12
C ARG A 766 8.21 8.94 19.62
N LYS A 767 9.18 9.03 20.54
CA LYS A 767 10.62 9.09 20.19
C LYS A 767 11.29 7.73 20.34
N PRO A 768 11.68 7.03 19.26
CA PRO A 768 12.61 5.92 19.37
C PRO A 768 13.99 6.42 19.78
N SER A 769 14.67 5.65 20.63
CA SER A 769 16.01 5.94 21.13
C SER A 769 17.06 4.93 20.64
N THR A 770 16.61 3.86 19.96
CA THR A 770 17.41 2.72 19.54
C THR A 770 16.93 2.23 18.18
N GLU A 771 17.88 1.77 17.37
CA GLU A 771 17.61 1.15 16.09
C GLU A 771 17.63 -0.38 16.22
N PRO A 772 16.72 -1.09 15.51
CA PRO A 772 15.61 -0.53 14.73
C PRO A 772 14.54 0.05 15.64
N ALA A 773 14.01 1.22 15.30
CA ALA A 773 12.95 1.87 16.05
C ALA A 773 11.68 1.01 16.12
N VAL A 774 11.50 0.23 17.21
CA VAL A 774 10.22 -0.43 17.49
C VAL A 774 9.35 0.53 18.28
N VAL A 775 8.51 1.28 17.57
CA VAL A 775 7.50 2.20 18.13
C VAL A 775 6.11 1.64 17.84
N GLU A 776 5.23 1.60 18.84
CA GLU A 776 3.90 0.94 18.85
C GLU A 776 2.86 1.47 17.83
N GLY A 777 3.11 1.40 16.54
CA GLY A 777 2.18 1.74 15.47
C GLY A 777 2.93 2.17 14.22
N ALA A 778 4.21 2.50 14.37
CA ALA A 778 5.04 3.04 13.31
C ALA A 778 5.90 1.95 12.61
N PRO A 779 6.11 2.08 11.29
CA PRO A 779 7.16 1.33 10.61
C PRO A 779 8.56 1.85 11.03
N PRO A 780 9.58 0.98 11.06
CA PRO A 780 9.54 -0.40 10.59
C PRO A 780 8.95 -1.39 11.61
N VAL A 781 8.13 -2.31 11.11
CA VAL A 781 7.50 -3.36 11.94
C VAL A 781 8.43 -4.58 12.01
N PRO A 782 8.81 -5.07 13.20
CA PRO A 782 9.50 -6.36 13.33
C PRO A 782 8.49 -7.48 13.03
N MET A 783 8.60 -8.10 11.86
CA MET A 783 7.67 -9.13 11.41
C MET A 783 7.94 -10.47 12.07
N VAL A 784 9.22 -10.83 12.18
CA VAL A 784 9.62 -12.07 12.83
C VAL A 784 10.98 -11.85 13.45
N VAL A 785 11.13 -12.22 14.72
CA VAL A 785 12.37 -12.10 15.49
C VAL A 785 12.75 -13.48 16.01
N ARG A 786 14.03 -13.85 15.92
CA ARG A 786 14.59 -15.08 16.49
C ARG A 786 15.90 -14.78 17.17
N THR A 787 16.12 -15.42 18.32
CA THR A 787 17.39 -15.34 19.05
C THR A 787 17.96 -16.74 19.27
N MET A 788 19.26 -16.87 19.06
CA MET A 788 20.05 -18.05 19.44
C MET A 788 21.19 -17.65 20.40
N VAL A 789 21.78 -18.63 21.07
CA VAL A 789 22.95 -18.44 21.94
C VAL A 789 24.04 -19.43 21.58
N MET A 790 25.28 -18.94 21.53
CA MET A 790 26.50 -19.72 21.36
C MET A 790 27.34 -19.60 22.63
N ASN A 791 27.75 -20.72 23.21
CA ASN A 791 28.68 -20.69 24.35
C ASN A 791 30.11 -20.46 23.86
N VAL A 792 30.91 -19.66 24.55
CA VAL A 792 32.32 -19.50 24.16
C VAL A 792 33.18 -20.58 24.81
N ASN A 793 34.03 -21.24 24.03
CA ASN A 793 34.92 -22.29 24.52
C ASN A 793 35.87 -21.76 25.60
N GLY A 794 35.90 -22.43 26.77
CA GLY A 794 36.67 -21.97 27.93
C GLY A 794 36.07 -20.72 28.61
N GLY A 795 34.86 -20.31 28.24
CA GLY A 795 34.13 -19.22 28.83
C GLY A 795 33.69 -19.50 30.27
N ALA A 796 33.63 -18.45 31.08
CA ALA A 796 33.01 -18.56 32.40
C ALA A 796 31.50 -18.60 32.21
N GLY A 797 30.84 -19.64 32.70
CA GLY A 797 29.37 -19.69 32.69
C GLY A 797 28.81 -18.49 33.45
N ASP A 798 27.97 -17.70 32.79
CA ASP A 798 27.30 -16.57 33.42
C ASP A 798 26.17 -17.10 34.33
N LYS A 799 26.36 -16.98 35.65
CA LYS A 799 25.41 -17.41 36.69
C LYS A 799 24.55 -16.27 37.23
N SER A 800 24.61 -15.07 36.64
CA SER A 800 23.83 -13.94 37.16
C SER A 800 22.33 -14.21 37.01
N GLN A 801 21.51 -13.69 37.91
CA GLN A 801 20.06 -13.92 37.90
C GLN A 801 19.41 -13.28 36.67
N LEU A 802 18.41 -13.95 36.08
CA LEU A 802 17.57 -13.38 35.04
C LEU A 802 16.79 -12.19 35.60
N LYS A 803 17.00 -11.00 35.03
CA LYS A 803 16.30 -9.77 35.44
C LYS A 803 15.19 -9.45 34.44
N VAL A 804 14.11 -8.86 34.95
CA VAL A 804 12.91 -8.50 34.19
C VAL A 804 12.55 -7.04 34.42
N ALA A 805 12.15 -6.36 33.35
CA ALA A 805 11.48 -5.05 33.39
C ALA A 805 10.19 -5.10 32.56
N THR A 806 9.31 -4.11 32.74
CA THR A 806 7.97 -4.12 32.15
C THR A 806 7.65 -2.80 31.44
N TYR A 807 6.83 -2.88 30.41
CA TYR A 807 6.11 -1.76 29.83
C TYR A 807 4.60 -2.09 29.82
N PRO A 808 3.72 -1.13 30.12
CA PRO A 808 4.00 0.16 30.73
C PRO A 808 4.69 0.05 32.09
N LEU A 809 5.24 1.15 32.59
CA LEU A 809 5.79 1.17 33.95
C LEU A 809 4.67 0.88 34.98
N PRO A 810 4.97 0.18 36.08
CA PRO A 810 3.98 -0.06 37.12
C PRO A 810 3.36 1.24 37.64
N GLY A 811 2.04 1.36 37.59
CA GLY A 811 1.28 2.52 38.03
C GLY A 811 1.13 3.64 36.99
N ALA A 812 1.60 3.47 35.75
CA ALA A 812 1.42 4.46 34.68
C ALA A 812 -0.07 4.78 34.45
N SER A 813 -0.44 6.06 34.35
CA SER A 813 -1.85 6.52 34.39
C SER A 813 -2.39 7.16 33.11
N ASP A 814 -1.59 7.21 32.04
CA ASP A 814 -1.96 7.82 30.75
C ASP A 814 -1.30 7.05 29.59
N VAL A 815 -1.50 5.74 29.56
CA VAL A 815 -0.89 4.85 28.57
C VAL A 815 -1.64 4.93 27.24
N TYR A 816 -0.94 4.85 26.12
CA TYR A 816 -1.56 4.84 24.79
C TYR A 816 -2.64 3.76 24.67
N GLN A 817 -3.69 4.08 23.93
CA GLN A 817 -4.82 3.18 23.69
C GLN A 817 -4.45 1.93 22.88
N ASP A 818 -3.45 2.04 22.01
CA ASP A 818 -2.89 0.95 21.21
C ASP A 818 -1.65 0.30 21.84
N ALA A 819 -1.43 0.53 23.14
CA ALA A 819 -0.27 0.01 23.84
C ALA A 819 -0.19 -1.51 23.81
N VAL A 820 1.02 -2.01 23.57
CA VAL A 820 1.41 -3.42 23.61
C VAL A 820 2.20 -3.61 24.91
N PRO A 821 1.61 -4.18 25.97
CA PRO A 821 2.35 -4.50 27.19
C PRO A 821 3.57 -5.35 26.86
N LYS A 822 4.73 -5.04 27.45
CA LYS A 822 5.98 -5.76 27.19
C LYS A 822 6.63 -6.23 28.46
N VAL A 823 7.41 -7.29 28.31
CA VAL A 823 8.44 -7.69 29.27
C VAL A 823 9.79 -7.67 28.59
N PHE A 824 10.79 -7.20 29.31
CA PHE A 824 12.18 -7.14 28.87
C PHE A 824 13.01 -8.03 29.77
N PHE A 825 13.83 -8.88 29.18
CA PHE A 825 14.69 -9.82 29.86
C PHE A 825 16.15 -9.44 29.65
N SER A 826 16.95 -9.58 30.71
CA SER A 826 18.40 -9.34 30.63
C SER A 826 19.17 -10.41 29.84
N ARG A 827 18.48 -11.46 29.36
CA ARG A 827 19.03 -12.57 28.58
C ARG A 827 17.96 -13.18 27.65
N PRO A 828 18.37 -13.95 26.62
CA PRO A 828 17.45 -14.72 25.80
C PRO A 828 16.63 -15.72 26.63
N VAL A 829 15.31 -15.70 26.41
CA VAL A 829 14.34 -16.66 26.98
C VAL A 829 13.60 -17.38 25.86
N ARG A 830 13.00 -18.54 26.16
CA ARG A 830 12.15 -19.30 25.23
C ARG A 830 10.78 -19.57 25.83
N ASN A 831 9.83 -19.92 24.96
CA ASN A 831 8.51 -20.46 25.31
C ASN A 831 7.63 -19.49 26.14
N LEU A 832 7.79 -18.18 25.94
CA LEU A 832 6.82 -17.23 26.48
C LEU A 832 5.56 -17.26 25.61
N ASP A 833 4.42 -17.50 26.25
CA ASP A 833 3.11 -17.58 25.59
C ASP A 833 2.01 -16.92 26.44
N ALA A 834 0.79 -16.87 25.90
CA ALA A 834 -0.38 -16.25 26.53
C ALA A 834 -0.86 -16.94 27.82
N ARG A 835 -0.24 -18.06 28.25
CA ARG A 835 -0.48 -18.69 29.56
C ARG A 835 0.49 -18.18 30.62
N SER A 836 1.66 -17.72 30.19
CA SER A 836 2.75 -17.23 31.04
C SER A 836 2.80 -15.70 31.13
N PHE A 837 2.33 -14.99 30.10
CA PHE A 837 2.19 -13.54 30.09
C PHE A 837 0.73 -13.19 29.75
N THR A 838 0.01 -12.62 30.72
CA THR A 838 -1.43 -12.39 30.63
C THR A 838 -1.78 -10.93 30.93
N LEU A 839 -2.90 -10.47 30.40
CA LEU A 839 -3.52 -9.18 30.69
C LEU A 839 -4.94 -9.40 31.21
N THR A 840 -5.33 -8.69 32.26
CA THR A 840 -6.73 -8.69 32.75
C THR A 840 -7.26 -7.26 32.82
N ASP A 841 -8.56 -7.11 32.55
CA ASP A 841 -9.27 -5.84 32.65
C ASP A 841 -9.55 -5.44 34.11
N SER A 842 -10.29 -4.34 34.29
CA SER A 842 -10.63 -3.82 35.62
C SER A 842 -11.58 -4.72 36.42
N HIS A 843 -12.28 -5.64 35.76
CA HIS A 843 -13.19 -6.63 36.35
C HIS A 843 -12.49 -7.97 36.64
N GLY A 844 -11.21 -8.10 36.30
CA GLY A 844 -10.44 -9.33 36.43
C GLY A 844 -10.68 -10.34 35.29
N ALA A 845 -11.39 -9.95 34.22
CA ALA A 845 -11.54 -10.78 33.04
C ALA A 845 -10.24 -10.77 32.23
N GLN A 846 -9.79 -11.94 31.78
CA GLN A 846 -8.60 -12.04 30.94
C GLN A 846 -8.88 -11.45 29.56
N VAL A 847 -8.02 -10.53 29.12
CA VAL A 847 -8.01 -9.99 27.76
C VAL A 847 -7.27 -11.01 26.88
N PRO A 848 -7.93 -11.60 25.87
CA PRO A 848 -7.27 -12.49 24.93
C PRO A 848 -6.14 -11.76 24.20
N ALA A 849 -5.02 -12.45 24.02
CA ALA A 849 -3.83 -11.89 23.40
C ALA A 849 -2.95 -13.02 22.86
N TRP A 850 -2.03 -12.67 21.97
CA TRP A 850 -0.85 -13.50 21.69
C TRP A 850 0.42 -12.80 22.13
N ILE A 851 1.50 -13.58 22.21
CA ILE A 851 2.79 -13.15 22.72
C ILE A 851 3.83 -13.39 21.64
N ASP A 852 4.56 -12.35 21.24
CA ASP A 852 5.65 -12.45 20.26
C ASP A 852 6.89 -11.72 20.74
N GLN A 853 8.05 -12.23 20.32
CA GLN A 853 9.32 -11.54 20.46
C GLN A 853 9.33 -10.32 19.50
N VAL A 854 9.69 -9.15 20.03
CA VAL A 854 9.71 -7.88 19.29
C VAL A 854 11.09 -7.24 19.21
N GLY A 855 12.10 -7.84 19.83
CA GLY A 855 13.51 -7.43 19.74
C GLY A 855 14.39 -8.20 20.73
N ASP A 856 15.53 -7.62 21.09
CA ASP A 856 16.51 -8.24 21.99
C ASP A 856 15.98 -8.39 23.42
N GLY A 857 15.61 -9.62 23.80
CA GLY A 857 15.06 -9.91 25.12
C GLY A 857 13.70 -9.25 25.37
N ALA A 858 13.06 -8.67 24.36
CA ALA A 858 11.79 -7.98 24.48
C ALA A 858 10.65 -8.82 23.89
N TRP A 859 9.59 -9.01 24.67
CA TRP A 859 8.39 -9.74 24.27
C TRP A 859 7.15 -8.87 24.48
N GLY A 860 6.34 -8.72 23.43
CA GLY A 860 5.08 -8.00 23.46
C GLY A 860 3.90 -8.92 23.69
N LEU A 861 2.94 -8.47 24.50
CA LEU A 861 1.59 -9.01 24.59
C LEU A 861 0.71 -8.16 23.70
N PHE A 862 0.15 -8.77 22.67
CA PHE A 862 -0.68 -8.14 21.67
C PHE A 862 -2.14 -8.47 21.97
N PRO A 863 -2.91 -7.56 22.59
CA PRO A 863 -4.30 -7.82 22.90
C PRO A 863 -5.10 -7.99 21.61
N ASN A 864 -6.04 -8.95 21.58
CA ASN A 864 -6.94 -9.16 20.44
C ASN A 864 -7.74 -7.88 20.15
N PRO A 865 -8.32 -7.18 21.16
CA PRO A 865 -8.72 -5.80 20.97
C PRO A 865 -7.48 -4.95 20.71
N VAL A 866 -7.29 -4.55 19.45
CA VAL A 866 -6.13 -3.76 19.02
C VAL A 866 -6.04 -2.39 19.72
N VAL A 867 -7.17 -1.90 20.24
CA VAL A 867 -7.26 -0.72 21.10
C VAL A 867 -7.90 -1.12 22.44
N LEU A 868 -7.21 -0.82 23.53
CA LEU A 868 -7.69 -0.97 24.89
C LEU A 868 -8.65 0.18 25.26
N LYS A 869 -9.56 -0.10 26.19
CA LYS A 869 -10.62 0.85 26.56
C LYS A 869 -10.05 2.07 27.29
N GLY A 870 -10.33 3.26 26.78
CA GLY A 870 -9.90 4.51 27.39
C GLY A 870 -10.38 4.69 28.83
N GLY A 871 -9.47 5.12 29.71
CA GLY A 871 -9.73 5.31 31.14
C GLY A 871 -9.81 4.03 31.98
N GLU A 872 -9.70 2.85 31.37
CA GLU A 872 -9.69 1.58 32.09
C GLU A 872 -8.30 1.24 32.62
N THR A 873 -8.25 0.65 33.82
CA THR A 873 -7.02 0.09 34.40
C THR A 873 -6.92 -1.40 34.09
N TYR A 874 -5.80 -1.80 33.52
CA TYR A 874 -5.48 -3.20 33.25
C TYR A 874 -4.39 -3.71 34.21
N THR A 875 -4.38 -5.02 34.44
CA THR A 875 -3.33 -5.72 35.21
C THR A 875 -2.62 -6.71 34.30
N ALA A 876 -1.32 -6.49 34.09
CA ALA A 876 -0.47 -7.44 33.37
C ALA A 876 0.28 -8.33 34.38
N ARG A 877 0.48 -9.59 34.01
CA ARG A 877 1.15 -10.60 34.84
C ARG A 877 2.06 -11.47 33.99
N LEU A 878 3.33 -11.53 34.38
CA LEU A 878 4.29 -12.54 33.98
C LEU A 878 4.39 -13.59 35.09
N LYS A 879 4.05 -14.83 34.79
CA LYS A 879 4.14 -15.95 35.73
C LYS A 879 5.61 -16.29 36.03
N ALA A 880 5.88 -16.71 37.27
CA ALA A 880 7.16 -17.31 37.65
C ALA A 880 7.50 -18.54 36.81
N GLY A 881 8.78 -18.89 36.74
CA GLY A 881 9.28 -20.06 36.01
C GLY A 881 9.62 -19.80 34.55
N VAL A 882 9.72 -18.55 34.11
CA VAL A 882 10.27 -18.20 32.79
C VAL A 882 11.79 -18.31 32.87
N CYS A 883 12.37 -19.17 32.05
CA CYS A 883 13.79 -19.50 32.12
C CYS A 883 14.58 -18.96 30.91
N ASP A 884 15.83 -18.58 31.16
CA ASP A 884 16.80 -18.37 30.09
C ASP A 884 17.28 -19.70 29.48
N LEU A 885 18.07 -19.61 28.42
CA LEU A 885 18.60 -20.77 27.70
C LEU A 885 19.59 -21.62 28.51
N THR A 886 20.03 -21.15 29.68
CA THR A 886 20.93 -21.87 30.59
C THR A 886 20.20 -22.49 31.78
N GLY A 887 18.88 -22.27 31.89
CA GLY A 887 18.02 -22.82 32.94
C GLY A 887 17.84 -21.91 34.16
N SER A 888 18.30 -20.66 34.13
CA SER A 888 18.02 -19.67 35.19
C SER A 888 16.61 -19.12 35.03
N CYS A 889 15.75 -19.32 36.04
CA CYS A 889 14.31 -19.00 35.94
C CYS A 889 13.88 -17.85 36.86
N THR A 890 12.82 -17.15 36.47
CA THR A 890 12.14 -16.17 37.35
C THR A 890 11.57 -16.87 38.58
N GLY A 891 11.89 -16.36 39.77
CA GLY A 891 11.47 -16.98 41.04
C GLY A 891 10.10 -16.56 41.55
N GLN A 892 9.56 -15.45 41.02
CA GLN A 892 8.27 -14.88 41.43
C GLN A 892 7.54 -14.32 40.22
N ASP A 893 6.22 -14.18 40.38
CA ASP A 893 5.39 -13.49 39.40
C ASP A 893 5.75 -12.00 39.37
N VAL A 894 5.77 -11.42 38.17
CA VAL A 894 5.84 -9.97 37.98
C VAL A 894 4.45 -9.48 37.62
N VAL A 895 3.83 -8.69 38.49
CA VAL A 895 2.46 -8.17 38.30
C VAL A 895 2.51 -6.66 38.35
N TRP A 896 1.90 -5.99 37.37
CA TRP A 896 1.83 -4.53 37.34
C TRP A 896 0.49 -4.06 36.78
N LYS A 897 0.09 -2.86 37.20
CA LYS A 897 -1.13 -2.19 36.73
C LYS A 897 -0.79 -0.92 35.96
N PHE A 898 -1.64 -0.57 35.02
CA PHE A 898 -1.56 0.68 34.27
C PHE A 898 -2.95 1.11 33.78
N THR A 899 -3.13 2.40 33.54
CA THR A 899 -4.40 3.00 33.09
C THR A 899 -4.24 3.60 31.72
N ILE A 900 -5.19 3.27 30.83
CA ILE A 900 -5.22 3.76 29.45
C ILE A 900 -5.72 5.20 29.39
N SER A 901 -5.15 5.98 28.48
CA SER A 901 -5.58 7.35 28.19
C SER A 901 -7.05 7.37 27.79
N LYS A 902 -7.79 8.37 28.30
CA LYS A 902 -9.21 8.54 27.96
C LYS A 902 -9.41 8.98 26.51
N GLU A 903 -8.45 9.71 25.96
CA GLU A 903 -8.54 10.31 24.63
C GLU A 903 -7.86 9.42 23.59
N ALA A 904 -8.56 9.15 22.50
CA ALA A 904 -8.02 8.33 21.42
C ALA A 904 -6.86 9.01 20.70
N GLY A 905 -5.82 8.22 20.37
CA GLY A 905 -4.59 8.73 19.78
C GLY A 905 -3.74 9.60 20.71
N LYS A 906 -4.05 9.64 22.01
CA LYS A 906 -3.23 10.29 23.05
C LYS A 906 -2.70 9.28 24.06
N GLY A 907 -1.66 9.68 24.77
CA GLY A 907 -1.01 8.88 25.81
C GLY A 907 0.47 9.23 25.96
N SER A 908 1.14 8.50 26.84
CA SER A 908 2.54 8.66 27.17
C SER A 908 3.18 7.31 27.52
N GLY A 909 4.51 7.26 27.41
CA GLY A 909 5.31 6.10 27.79
C GLY A 909 6.43 5.83 26.79
N ASP A 910 7.56 5.34 27.29
CA ASP A 910 8.67 4.90 26.45
C ASP A 910 8.35 3.52 25.86
N THR A 911 7.99 3.51 24.58
CA THR A 911 7.63 2.29 23.85
C THR A 911 8.83 1.60 23.21
N SER A 912 10.02 2.20 23.33
CA SER A 912 11.24 1.70 22.68
C SER A 912 11.64 0.31 23.16
N VAL A 913 12.35 -0.41 22.29
CA VAL A 913 12.93 -1.71 22.59
C VAL A 913 14.44 -1.54 22.72
N PRO A 914 15.02 -1.60 23.93
CA PRO A 914 16.45 -1.44 24.10
C PRO A 914 17.24 -2.54 23.39
N ALA A 915 18.34 -2.16 22.74
CA ALA A 915 19.27 -3.09 22.12
C ALA A 915 20.08 -3.88 23.16
N GLY A 916 20.50 -5.10 22.79
CA GLY A 916 21.50 -5.87 23.54
C GLY A 916 21.06 -6.37 24.91
N PHE A 917 19.79 -6.78 25.05
CA PHE A 917 19.24 -7.35 26.30
C PHE A 917 19.36 -6.40 27.50
N ARG A 918 19.39 -5.08 27.24
CA ARG A 918 19.36 -4.07 28.30
C ARG A 918 17.93 -3.90 28.79
N LEU A 919 17.78 -3.71 30.10
CA LEU A 919 16.48 -3.38 30.67
C LEU A 919 16.22 -1.87 30.53
N PRO A 920 14.98 -1.44 30.18
CA PRO A 920 14.60 -0.04 30.23
C PRO A 920 14.89 0.55 31.62
N SER A 921 15.45 1.77 31.66
CA SER A 921 15.68 2.48 32.92
C SER A 921 14.34 2.77 33.60
N GLN A 922 14.12 2.21 34.80
CA GLN A 922 12.97 2.59 35.62
C GLN A 922 13.15 4.04 36.08
N SER A 923 12.32 4.95 35.55
CA SER A 923 12.33 6.43 35.68
C SER A 923 13.41 7.18 34.90
N PRO A 924 13.08 8.38 34.32
CA PRO A 924 14.05 9.19 33.61
C PRO A 924 15.11 9.69 34.59
N ALA A 925 16.38 9.38 34.31
CA ALA A 925 17.48 10.07 34.96
C ALA A 925 17.34 11.56 34.65
N LYS A 926 17.26 12.42 35.68
CA LYS A 926 17.45 13.87 35.52
C LYS A 926 18.72 14.06 34.69
N PRO A 927 18.71 14.93 33.66
CA PRO A 927 19.92 15.24 32.94
C PRO A 927 20.98 15.69 33.94
N ALA A 928 22.14 15.02 33.93
CA ALA A 928 23.28 15.49 34.69
C ALA A 928 23.57 16.92 34.22
N SER A 929 23.50 17.89 35.14
CA SER A 929 23.94 19.26 34.85
C SER A 929 25.34 19.17 34.24
N PRO A 930 25.61 19.82 33.10
CA PRO A 930 26.93 19.79 32.52
C PRO A 930 27.92 20.35 33.56
N ALA A 931 28.95 19.56 33.85
CA ALA A 931 30.06 20.00 34.67
C ALA A 931 30.61 21.28 34.06
N SER A 932 30.65 22.34 34.87
CA SER A 932 31.21 23.63 34.50
C SER A 932 32.67 23.45 34.11
N VAL A 933 32.96 23.50 32.80
CA VAL A 933 34.31 23.71 32.30
C VAL A 933 34.64 25.17 32.57
N ALA A 934 35.47 25.41 33.57
CA ALA A 934 36.05 26.71 33.84
C ALA A 934 37.01 27.07 32.69
N SER A 935 36.55 27.89 31.74
CA SER A 935 37.43 28.60 30.82
C SER A 935 37.63 30.03 31.31
N THR A 936 38.81 30.27 31.88
CA THR A 936 39.37 31.59 32.07
C THR A 936 39.60 32.28 30.72
N HIS A 937 38.92 33.40 30.44
CA HIS A 937 39.53 34.60 29.86
C HIS A 937 38.53 35.74 29.63
N GLY A 938 38.90 36.93 30.14
CA GLY A 938 38.86 38.17 29.36
C GLY A 938 37.54 38.92 29.27
N SER A 939 37.30 39.82 30.23
CA SER A 939 36.38 40.94 30.13
C SER A 939 36.62 41.81 28.88
N LYS A 940 35.55 42.26 28.20
CA LYS A 940 35.31 43.68 27.85
C LYS A 940 33.97 43.93 27.11
N HIS A 941 33.23 44.91 27.63
CA HIS A 941 32.29 45.85 26.99
C HIS A 941 30.96 45.38 26.35
N ALA A 942 29.90 45.52 27.16
CA ALA A 942 28.82 46.52 27.08
C ALA A 942 28.18 46.95 25.75
N ASN A 943 26.83 46.95 25.83
CA ASN A 943 25.80 47.80 25.20
C ASN A 943 25.14 47.33 23.90
N GLY A 944 23.80 47.16 24.01
CA GLY A 944 22.90 47.94 23.17
C GLY A 944 21.72 47.19 22.54
N LEU A 945 20.54 47.43 23.11
CA LEU A 945 19.24 47.63 22.43
C LEU A 945 18.57 46.46 21.67
N GLY A 946 17.38 46.11 22.18
CA GLY A 946 16.15 46.57 21.52
C GLY A 946 15.40 45.55 20.64
N SER A 947 14.30 45.03 21.21
CA SER A 947 12.95 44.96 20.63
C SER A 947 12.79 44.60 19.14
N ALA A 948 12.11 43.47 18.86
CA ALA A 948 10.73 43.49 18.32
C ALA A 948 10.28 42.09 17.88
N MET A 949 9.06 41.75 18.30
CA MET A 949 8.03 40.98 17.58
C MET A 949 8.46 39.75 16.77
N ARG A 950 8.11 38.57 17.29
CA ARG A 950 7.08 37.70 16.71
C ARG A 950 6.53 36.76 17.78
#